data_AF-A0A3M2SA93-F1
#
_entry.id   AF-A0A3M2SA93-F1
#
_cell.length_a   1.000
_cell.length_b   1.000
_cell.length_c   1.000
_cell.angle_alpha   90.00
_cell.angle_beta   90.00
_cell.angle_gamma   90.00
#
_symmetry.space_group_name_H-M   'P 1'
#
loop_
_entity.id
_entity.type
_entity.pdbx_description
1 polymer ?
#
loop_
_entity_poly.entity_id
_entity_poly.type
_entity_poly.pdbx_seq_one_letter_code
_entity_poly.pdbx_strand_id
1 'polypeptide(L)'
;MSTPDTSIQYEPLQHVVKRKTNCTHEEPPVRQSEVRDRLIPSGSSPSDPKHQNGKQHWKRIGLASIAAIVFGTMATLASLSILLFLWQGAQLAERRQEPIFWKTIVFHGWAPQVVTICSAAIRIVMTLQNGFVVAAVAAIMLETSGASLVDTAMLSVERALGSSPLNLLSPALRRCSTREDRTSAVLHLLLVAVALVISLVSTFTSTILLSDFRSGLIASPSITAKVGIDFATEGEYRYFGSAVVKSRPVTNWRFAEARDGNSTKGDTGDTYRSMLPFQDVDSRRLLEFYSGPAAVTNFRTFCVAPEFQNLTLARIQDPDDMGLNVLAELLPPDLDWKLKFEPFTNASKPSPVKAQLIDTWHPSSPPSWPLTVYYSIEDTFTPENQSTRWPYFFHRALLFNSTTLLNETNTSGDDLPKALRNLTTKKQGFWTKAINADGVEVFSVTEVYFNNAGPRLYNATMSGRGIKTEPTGDWRRGPGHDNQIDILHQMGVGAAIFEDRGILDLVIGSHLPDGNRPYHVPLGPAVLSASGEVSSWPVTQFSWAFRDSWMTATAMGSIEFPHPAHSSVFQSIIQQTGDPALAVQALMTRLYQMQYYDFLPDFDFKQTTETIYSTERITPSRWTGLLIVFCLVAAHLLLVFITMVLFISRTRGSALGNIWQAVSQMASPETRQILESTDSRRDDEMKACVKAVGKDAGVYGMSRSIETGRIEIQLRERRKEVMDS
;
A
#
# COMPACT_ATOMS: atom_id res chain seq x y z
N MET A 1 3.34 57.29 -44.10
CA MET A 1 4.27 57.19 -42.96
C MET A 1 4.56 55.70 -42.75
N SER A 2 5.57 55.13 -43.43
CA SER A 2 7.02 55.17 -43.13
C SER A 2 7.46 54.04 -42.18
N THR A 3 7.63 52.84 -42.75
CA THR A 3 8.82 51.94 -42.80
C THR A 3 9.87 51.93 -41.66
N PRO A 4 10.70 50.87 -41.53
CA PRO A 4 10.42 49.43 -41.69
C PRO A 4 11.24 48.47 -40.78
N ASP A 5 10.88 47.18 -40.90
CA ASP A 5 11.60 45.96 -40.49
C ASP A 5 13.07 45.86 -40.92
N THR A 6 13.87 45.09 -40.16
CA THR A 6 15.19 44.59 -40.57
C THR A 6 15.25 43.07 -40.45
N SER A 7 15.45 42.41 -41.59
CA SER A 7 15.70 40.97 -41.72
C SER A 7 17.19 40.70 -41.94
N ILE A 8 17.64 39.54 -41.46
CA ILE A 8 19.01 39.03 -41.51
C ILE A 8 19.18 38.18 -42.78
N GLN A 9 20.28 38.36 -43.51
CA GLN A 9 20.71 37.50 -44.63
C GLN A 9 22.11 36.91 -44.40
N TYR A 10 22.25 35.61 -44.73
CA TYR A 10 23.48 34.89 -45.07
C TYR A 10 23.88 35.25 -46.52
N GLU A 11 25.12 35.16 -47.04
CA GLU A 11 26.03 34.00 -47.21
C GLU A 11 27.33 34.48 -47.99
N PRO A 12 28.15 33.65 -48.68
CA PRO A 12 29.51 33.13 -48.34
C PRO A 12 30.69 33.67 -49.19
N LEU A 13 31.93 33.17 -49.00
CA LEU A 13 32.81 32.68 -50.09
C LEU A 13 34.16 32.05 -49.64
N GLN A 14 34.52 31.00 -50.37
CA GLN A 14 35.70 30.13 -50.26
C GLN A 14 36.85 30.53 -51.22
N HIS A 15 38.07 30.08 -50.86
CA HIS A 15 39.19 29.58 -51.67
C HIS A 15 40.11 30.50 -52.54
N VAL A 16 41.40 30.51 -52.12
CA VAL A 16 42.65 30.17 -52.88
C VAL A 16 43.20 31.14 -53.93
N VAL A 17 44.47 31.55 -53.76
CA VAL A 17 45.64 31.22 -54.64
C VAL A 17 46.96 31.67 -53.95
N LYS A 18 47.97 30.80 -54.01
CA LYS A 18 49.37 30.94 -53.53
C LYS A 18 50.22 31.88 -54.43
N ARG A 19 51.25 32.53 -53.85
CA ARG A 19 52.65 32.38 -54.32
C ARG A 19 53.70 32.95 -53.34
N LYS A 20 54.78 32.19 -53.18
CA LYS A 20 56.04 32.46 -52.45
C LYS A 20 56.92 33.47 -53.21
N THR A 21 57.78 34.22 -52.50
CA THR A 21 59.26 34.22 -52.69
C THR A 21 60.02 34.93 -51.56
N ASN A 22 61.25 34.44 -51.33
CA ASN A 22 62.21 34.66 -50.25
C ASN A 22 63.04 35.97 -50.29
N CYS A 23 63.86 36.11 -49.22
CA CYS A 23 65.20 36.76 -49.10
C CYS A 23 65.16 38.20 -48.54
N THR A 24 66.02 38.67 -47.63
CA THR A 24 67.20 38.17 -46.87
C THR A 24 67.63 39.28 -45.90
N HIS A 25 68.35 38.91 -44.82
CA HIS A 25 69.40 39.64 -44.08
C HIS A 25 69.36 41.17 -43.91
N GLU A 26 69.40 41.62 -42.65
CA GLU A 26 70.31 42.68 -42.18
C GLU A 26 70.52 42.59 -40.64
N GLU A 27 71.77 42.67 -40.22
CA GLU A 27 72.31 42.88 -38.86
C GLU A 27 73.17 44.17 -38.93
N PRO A 28 73.66 44.79 -37.84
CA PRO A 28 73.13 45.09 -36.50
C PRO A 28 73.30 46.63 -36.21
N PRO A 29 73.38 47.18 -34.96
CA PRO A 29 74.53 46.95 -34.06
C PRO A 29 74.24 46.87 -32.55
N VAL A 30 75.30 46.39 -31.90
CA VAL A 30 75.60 46.10 -30.49
C VAL A 30 75.52 47.32 -29.54
N ARG A 31 75.07 47.08 -28.30
CA ARG A 31 75.59 47.79 -27.11
C ARG A 31 75.65 46.86 -25.90
N GLN A 32 76.87 46.47 -25.53
CA GLN A 32 77.22 45.85 -24.26
C GLN A 32 77.10 46.87 -23.12
N SER A 33 76.58 46.45 -21.96
CA SER A 33 77.01 46.98 -20.66
C SER A 33 76.82 45.92 -19.58
N GLU A 34 77.95 45.53 -19.01
CA GLU A 34 78.13 44.66 -17.85
C GLU A 34 77.42 45.18 -16.60
N VAL A 35 76.78 44.29 -15.84
CA VAL A 35 76.80 44.33 -14.37
C VAL A 35 76.87 42.89 -13.88
N ARG A 36 78.07 42.48 -13.45
CA ARG A 36 78.34 41.25 -12.71
C ARG A 36 78.20 41.54 -11.20
N ASP A 37 77.84 40.51 -10.46
CA ASP A 37 78.02 40.30 -9.02
C ASP A 37 77.12 41.05 -8.02
N ARG A 38 76.09 40.32 -7.54
CA ARG A 38 75.72 40.29 -6.11
C ARG A 38 75.38 38.87 -5.64
N LEU A 39 76.43 38.22 -5.12
CA LEU A 39 76.50 37.55 -3.82
C LEU A 39 75.33 36.63 -3.40
N ILE A 40 75.62 35.34 -3.50
CA ILE A 40 75.11 34.26 -2.64
C ILE A 40 75.65 34.48 -1.21
N PRO A 41 74.81 34.45 -0.15
CA PRO A 41 75.29 34.15 1.19
C PRO A 41 75.22 32.64 1.42
N SER A 42 76.40 32.02 1.47
CA SER A 42 76.63 30.77 2.18
C SER A 42 76.55 31.06 3.67
N GLY A 43 75.71 30.32 4.39
CA GLY A 43 75.54 30.45 5.83
C GLY A 43 74.50 29.46 6.33
N SER A 44 74.87 28.18 6.36
CA SER A 44 74.10 27.17 7.10
C SER A 44 74.56 27.18 8.56
N SER A 45 73.62 27.39 9.47
CA SER A 45 73.74 27.01 10.88
C SER A 45 72.59 26.02 11.17
N PRO A 46 72.85 24.92 11.88
CA PRO A 46 71.90 23.82 12.00
C PRO A 46 70.82 24.18 13.03
N SER A 47 69.57 24.30 12.59
CA SER A 47 68.42 24.37 13.49
C SER A 47 67.69 23.03 13.54
N ASP A 48 67.47 22.58 14.78
CA ASP A 48 66.87 21.30 15.19
C ASP A 48 65.53 20.96 14.52
N PRO A 49 65.29 19.70 14.09
CA PRO A 49 64.12 19.30 13.33
C PRO A 49 63.06 18.63 14.21
N LYS A 50 62.45 19.32 15.19
CA LYS A 50 61.37 18.70 15.99
C LYS A 50 60.28 19.68 16.43
N HIS A 51 59.56 20.32 15.50
CA HIS A 51 58.15 20.72 15.73
C HIS A 51 57.35 21.28 14.52
N GLN A 52 57.70 20.97 13.26
CA GLN A 52 56.98 21.50 12.07
C GLN A 52 56.28 20.46 11.18
N ASN A 53 56.32 19.16 11.50
CA ASN A 53 55.88 18.13 10.55
C ASN A 53 54.36 18.10 10.30
N GLY A 54 53.50 18.44 11.28
CA GLY A 54 52.04 18.33 11.11
C GLY A 54 51.42 19.31 10.10
N LYS A 55 51.93 20.55 10.00
CA LYS A 55 51.36 21.60 9.13
C LYS A 55 51.81 21.50 7.67
N GLN A 56 52.86 20.71 7.36
CA GLN A 56 53.40 20.60 6.01
C GLN A 56 52.64 19.58 5.14
N HIS A 57 52.03 18.55 5.76
CA HIS A 57 51.28 17.51 5.03
C HIS A 57 49.97 18.02 4.43
N TRP A 58 49.20 18.84 5.16
CA TRP A 58 47.91 19.39 4.70
C TRP A 58 48.03 20.36 3.53
N LYS A 59 49.17 21.07 3.42
CA LYS A 59 49.44 21.96 2.27
C LYS A 59 49.54 21.21 0.94
N ARG A 60 49.81 19.89 0.96
CA ARG A 60 49.97 19.08 -0.26
C ARG A 60 48.66 18.61 -0.89
N ILE A 61 47.57 18.56 -0.12
CA ILE A 61 46.27 18.11 -0.62
C ILE A 61 45.52 19.25 -1.32
N GLY A 62 45.88 20.51 -1.02
CA GLY A 62 45.22 21.70 -1.55
C GLY A 62 43.93 22.02 -0.78
N LEU A 63 43.65 23.30 -0.59
CA LEU A 63 42.48 23.77 0.16
C LEU A 63 41.16 23.34 -0.49
N ALA A 64 41.10 23.35 -1.83
CA ALA A 64 39.91 22.98 -2.59
C ALA A 64 39.51 21.51 -2.38
N SER A 65 40.47 20.57 -2.38
CA SER A 65 40.18 19.15 -2.14
C SER A 65 39.77 18.87 -0.70
N ILE A 66 40.36 19.57 0.28
CA ILE A 66 39.94 19.46 1.70
C ILE A 66 38.51 19.99 1.86
N ALA A 67 38.21 21.15 1.29
CA ALA A 67 36.86 21.71 1.32
C ALA A 67 35.84 20.77 0.65
N ALA A 68 36.16 20.21 -0.52
CA ALA A 68 35.30 19.27 -1.22
C ALA A 68 35.03 17.99 -0.41
N ILE A 69 36.03 17.46 0.32
CA ILE A 69 35.85 16.29 1.17
C ILE A 69 34.98 16.63 2.40
N VAL A 70 35.29 17.70 3.13
CA VAL A 70 34.59 18.06 4.37
C VAL A 70 33.15 18.51 4.11
N PHE A 71 32.95 19.48 3.21
CA PHE A 71 31.59 19.94 2.89
C PHE A 71 30.79 18.87 2.14
N GLY A 72 31.46 18.11 1.26
CA GLY A 72 30.84 17.00 0.56
C GLY A 72 30.32 15.93 1.51
N THR A 73 31.16 15.44 2.44
CA THR A 73 30.75 14.43 3.43
C THR A 73 29.57 14.90 4.28
N MET A 74 29.58 16.17 4.73
CA MET A 74 28.45 16.75 5.46
C MET A 74 27.15 16.78 4.63
N ALA A 75 27.24 17.18 3.36
CA ALA A 75 26.10 17.20 2.45
C ALA A 75 25.56 15.79 2.16
N THR A 76 26.43 14.79 2.04
CA THR A 76 26.05 13.38 1.88
C THR A 76 25.32 12.87 3.12
N LEU A 77 25.82 13.13 4.33
CA LEU A 77 25.19 12.72 5.58
C LEU A 77 23.81 13.38 5.78
N ALA A 78 23.68 14.67 5.45
CA ALA A 78 22.40 15.36 5.45
C ALA A 78 21.40 14.71 4.47
N SER A 79 21.85 14.41 3.24
CA SER A 79 21.01 13.74 2.24
C SER A 79 20.55 12.36 2.70
N LEU A 80 21.45 11.56 3.29
CA LEU A 80 21.11 10.24 3.83
C LEU A 80 20.13 10.33 5.01
N SER A 81 20.25 11.37 5.84
CA SER A 81 19.34 11.60 6.97
C SER A 81 17.91 11.91 6.50
N ILE A 82 17.77 12.74 5.45
CA ILE A 82 16.47 13.03 4.82
C ILE A 82 15.87 11.76 4.22
N LEU A 83 16.67 10.93 3.55
CA LEU A 83 16.22 9.64 3.01
C LEU A 83 15.76 8.69 4.13
N LEU A 84 16.52 8.56 5.22
CA LEU A 84 16.12 7.75 6.37
C LEU A 84 14.80 8.25 6.98
N PHE A 85 14.64 9.56 7.13
CA PHE A 85 13.39 10.16 7.61
C PHE A 85 12.20 9.79 6.72
N LEU A 86 12.38 9.79 5.39
CA LEU A 86 11.32 9.43 4.45
C LEU A 86 10.92 7.94 4.56
N TRP A 87 11.88 7.03 4.75
CA TRP A 87 11.61 5.59 4.91
C TRP A 87 11.01 5.25 6.28
N GLN A 88 11.53 5.85 7.36
CA GLN A 88 10.96 5.67 8.69
C GLN A 88 9.52 6.21 8.75
N GLY A 89 9.27 7.38 8.17
CA GLY A 89 7.92 7.93 8.12
C GLY A 89 6.93 7.04 7.37
N ALA A 90 7.37 6.30 6.34
CA ALA A 90 6.52 5.33 5.66
C ALA A 90 6.13 4.14 6.56
N GLN A 91 7.06 3.63 7.36
CA GLN A 91 6.75 2.59 8.35
C GLN A 91 5.84 3.09 9.48
N LEU A 92 6.03 4.33 9.93
CA LEU A 92 5.18 4.94 10.95
C LEU A 92 3.77 5.25 10.41
N ALA A 93 3.64 5.55 9.12
CA ALA A 93 2.35 5.78 8.47
C ALA A 93 1.46 4.53 8.46
N GLU A 94 2.04 3.33 8.35
CA GLU A 94 1.29 2.07 8.53
C GLU A 94 0.67 1.93 9.94
N ARG A 95 1.27 2.59 10.93
CA ARG A 95 0.82 2.59 12.34
C ARG A 95 0.08 3.86 12.74
N ARG A 96 -0.21 4.77 11.80
CA ARG A 96 -0.88 6.06 12.04
C ARG A 96 -0.12 6.98 13.00
N GLN A 97 1.22 6.92 12.99
CA GLN A 97 2.10 7.70 13.84
C GLN A 97 3.07 8.56 13.02
N GLU A 98 2.71 8.93 11.80
CA GLU A 98 3.61 9.67 10.91
C GLU A 98 3.82 11.14 11.36
N PRO A 99 5.04 11.70 11.23
CA PRO A 99 5.29 13.12 11.48
C PRO A 99 4.56 14.04 10.49
N ILE A 100 4.13 15.22 10.96
CA ILE A 100 3.39 16.22 10.16
C ILE A 100 4.14 16.58 8.86
N PHE A 101 5.45 16.83 8.95
CA PHE A 101 6.26 17.20 7.79
C PHE A 101 6.35 16.09 6.73
N TRP A 102 6.40 14.82 7.17
CA TRP A 102 6.40 13.67 6.26
C TRP A 102 5.07 13.59 5.49
N LYS A 103 3.96 13.81 6.19
CA LYS A 103 2.61 13.87 5.60
C LYS A 103 2.56 14.92 4.49
N THR A 104 3.07 16.12 4.74
CA THR A 104 3.12 17.17 3.71
C THR A 104 3.85 16.71 2.44
N ILE A 105 5.03 16.09 2.56
CA ILE A 105 5.82 15.63 1.40
C ILE A 105 5.05 14.58 0.59
N VAL A 106 4.47 13.58 1.26
CA VAL A 106 3.79 12.46 0.57
C VAL A 106 2.47 12.90 -0.04
N PHE A 107 1.68 13.72 0.66
CA PHE A 107 0.36 14.15 0.16
C PHE A 107 0.44 15.20 -0.95
N HIS A 108 1.53 15.96 -1.07
CA HIS A 108 1.81 16.81 -2.24
C HIS A 108 2.44 16.03 -3.42
N GLY A 109 2.70 14.73 -3.24
CA GLY A 109 3.33 13.91 -4.27
C GLY A 109 4.78 14.29 -4.52
N TRP A 110 5.49 14.82 -3.51
CA TRP A 110 6.89 15.25 -3.59
C TRP A 110 7.91 14.16 -3.21
N ALA A 111 7.46 13.00 -2.73
CA ALA A 111 8.36 11.95 -2.24
C ALA A 111 9.37 11.47 -3.30
N PRO A 112 8.98 11.17 -4.56
CA PRO A 112 9.95 10.87 -5.61
C PRO A 112 10.93 12.02 -5.89
N GLN A 113 10.45 13.28 -5.86
CA GLN A 113 11.25 14.48 -6.12
C GLN A 113 12.30 14.71 -5.02
N VAL A 114 11.95 14.47 -3.76
CA VAL A 114 12.90 14.54 -2.65
C VAL A 114 14.01 13.50 -2.81
N VAL A 115 13.65 12.28 -3.21
CA VAL A 115 14.62 11.21 -3.48
C VAL A 115 15.54 11.56 -4.66
N THR A 116 14.99 12.09 -5.76
CA THR A 116 15.82 12.48 -6.91
C THR A 116 16.79 13.60 -6.53
N ILE A 117 16.36 14.61 -5.78
CA ILE A 117 17.22 15.70 -5.29
C ILE A 117 18.34 15.17 -4.38
N CYS A 118 18.01 14.34 -3.38
CA CYS A 118 19.00 13.76 -2.47
C CYS A 118 19.99 12.87 -3.22
N SER A 119 19.51 12.05 -4.17
CA SER A 119 20.37 11.19 -4.99
C SER A 119 21.30 11.99 -5.90
N ALA A 120 20.84 13.11 -6.46
CA ALA A 120 21.64 14.01 -7.27
C ALA A 120 22.74 14.69 -6.44
N ALA A 121 22.40 15.16 -5.24
CA ALA A 121 23.36 15.74 -4.31
C ALA A 121 24.47 14.73 -3.93
N ILE A 122 24.09 13.49 -3.57
CA ILE A 122 25.04 12.42 -3.26
C ILE A 122 25.96 12.16 -4.47
N ARG A 123 25.41 12.05 -5.68
CA ARG A 123 26.18 11.78 -6.90
C ARG A 123 27.17 12.90 -7.24
N ILE A 124 26.77 14.16 -7.11
CA ILE A 124 27.63 15.32 -7.36
C ILE A 124 28.82 15.30 -6.38
N VAL A 125 28.54 15.09 -5.09
CA VAL A 125 29.59 14.99 -4.06
C VAL A 125 30.54 13.84 -4.34
N MET A 126 30.02 12.63 -4.62
CA MET A 126 30.84 11.47 -4.93
C MET A 126 31.71 11.70 -6.16
N THR A 127 31.22 12.41 -7.17
CA THR A 127 32.00 12.75 -8.37
C THR A 127 33.17 13.69 -8.03
N LEU A 128 32.93 14.71 -7.21
CA LEU A 128 33.98 15.62 -6.75
C LEU A 128 35.04 14.91 -5.90
N GLN A 129 34.61 14.04 -4.98
CA GLN A 129 35.50 13.23 -4.14
C GLN A 129 36.29 12.19 -4.96
N ASN A 130 35.67 11.62 -5.99
CA ASN A 130 36.33 10.70 -6.89
C ASN A 130 37.47 11.39 -7.67
N GLY A 131 37.33 12.66 -8.04
CA GLY A 131 38.43 13.41 -8.65
C GLY A 131 39.66 13.52 -7.74
N PHE A 132 39.44 13.69 -6.43
CA PHE A 132 40.52 13.59 -5.44
C PHE A 132 41.15 12.19 -5.40
N VAL A 133 40.34 11.13 -5.41
CA VAL A 133 40.84 9.74 -5.43
C VAL A 133 41.74 9.51 -6.65
N VAL A 134 41.32 9.94 -7.84
CA VAL A 134 42.11 9.83 -9.09
C VAL A 134 43.44 10.56 -8.97
N ALA A 135 43.42 11.83 -8.53
CA ALA A 135 44.63 12.62 -8.38
C ALA A 135 45.60 12.01 -7.35
N ALA A 136 45.07 11.50 -6.23
CA ALA A 136 45.84 10.85 -5.17
C ALA A 136 46.47 9.54 -5.66
N VAL A 137 45.71 8.67 -6.33
CA VAL A 137 46.23 7.41 -6.89
C VAL A 137 47.30 7.68 -7.94
N ALA A 138 47.11 8.66 -8.82
CA ALA A 138 48.12 9.04 -9.82
C ALA A 138 49.44 9.50 -9.18
N ALA A 139 49.37 10.30 -8.11
CA ALA A 139 50.54 10.70 -7.33
C ALA A 139 51.25 9.50 -6.68
N ILE A 140 50.48 8.61 -6.04
CA ILE A 140 51.03 7.42 -5.38
C ILE A 140 51.70 6.51 -6.41
N MET A 141 51.09 6.29 -7.57
CA MET A 141 51.67 5.48 -8.65
C MET A 141 53.01 6.05 -9.13
N LEU A 142 53.12 7.38 -9.31
CA LEU A 142 54.36 8.02 -9.74
C LEU A 142 55.49 7.95 -8.71
N GLU A 143 55.20 8.03 -7.41
CA GLU A 143 56.24 8.00 -6.35
C GLU A 143 56.58 6.61 -5.84
N THR A 144 55.66 5.65 -5.88
CA THR A 144 55.87 4.30 -5.31
C THR A 144 56.22 3.26 -6.36
N SER A 145 55.42 3.13 -7.42
CA SER A 145 55.55 2.05 -8.42
C SER A 145 56.28 2.50 -9.68
N GLY A 146 56.23 3.79 -10.01
CA GLY A 146 56.65 4.33 -11.29
C GLY A 146 55.76 3.88 -12.46
N ALA A 147 55.92 4.49 -13.63
CA ALA A 147 55.13 4.24 -14.83
C ALA A 147 56.02 4.23 -16.09
N SER A 148 55.50 3.73 -17.21
CA SER A 148 56.25 3.83 -18.47
C SER A 148 56.43 5.31 -18.80
N LEU A 149 57.46 5.68 -19.54
CA LEU A 149 57.75 7.10 -19.80
C LEU A 149 56.54 7.84 -20.40
N VAL A 150 55.77 7.17 -21.27
CA VAL A 150 54.53 7.69 -21.86
C VAL A 150 53.43 7.85 -20.80
N ASP A 151 53.24 6.85 -19.94
CA ASP A 151 52.23 6.90 -18.87
C ASP A 151 52.58 7.94 -17.78
N THR A 152 53.86 8.28 -17.58
CA THR A 152 54.24 9.31 -16.60
C THR A 152 53.68 10.70 -16.93
N ALA A 153 53.56 11.02 -18.22
CA ALA A 153 52.98 12.28 -18.66
C ALA A 153 51.48 12.35 -18.28
N MET A 154 50.74 11.30 -18.64
CA MET A 154 49.31 11.18 -18.31
C MET A 154 49.08 11.17 -16.80
N LEU A 155 49.86 10.41 -16.03
CA LEU A 155 49.73 10.38 -14.56
C LEU A 155 50.06 11.73 -13.91
N SER A 156 50.98 12.51 -14.48
CA SER A 156 51.27 13.87 -13.97
C SER A 156 50.11 14.84 -14.23
N VAL A 157 49.47 14.72 -15.40
CA VAL A 157 48.26 15.49 -15.74
C VAL A 157 47.08 15.07 -14.86
N GLU A 158 46.84 13.78 -14.67
CA GLU A 158 45.78 13.27 -13.79
C GLU A 158 46.01 13.61 -12.32
N ARG A 159 47.27 13.70 -11.87
CA ARG A 159 47.61 14.19 -10.53
C ARG A 159 47.22 15.66 -10.33
N ALA A 160 47.21 16.46 -11.39
CA ALA A 160 46.83 17.87 -11.35
C ALA A 160 45.31 18.08 -11.52
N LEU A 161 44.66 17.29 -12.38
CA LEU A 161 43.26 17.50 -12.76
C LEU A 161 42.28 16.51 -12.10
N GLY A 162 42.67 15.27 -11.87
CA GLY A 162 41.85 14.23 -11.24
C GLY A 162 40.53 13.99 -11.99
N SER A 163 40.59 13.67 -13.28
CA SER A 163 39.41 13.76 -14.15
C SER A 163 38.54 12.50 -14.14
N SER A 164 39.14 11.32 -14.28
CA SER A 164 38.42 10.05 -14.34
C SER A 164 39.30 8.86 -13.95
N PRO A 165 38.78 7.89 -13.16
CA PRO A 165 39.52 6.68 -12.87
C PRO A 165 39.78 5.81 -14.10
N LEU A 166 39.00 5.97 -15.19
CA LEU A 166 39.20 5.21 -16.43
C LEU A 166 40.58 5.48 -17.05
N ASN A 167 41.06 6.72 -16.91
CA ASN A 167 42.35 7.13 -17.45
C ASN A 167 43.51 6.41 -16.73
N LEU A 168 43.31 5.98 -15.48
CA LEU A 168 44.31 5.25 -14.70
C LEU A 168 44.31 3.73 -14.93
N LEU A 169 43.30 3.19 -15.60
CA LEU A 169 43.14 1.73 -15.78
C LEU A 169 44.24 1.12 -16.65
N SER A 170 44.53 1.72 -17.82
CA SER A 170 45.58 1.24 -18.72
C SER A 170 46.97 1.25 -18.08
N PRO A 171 47.42 2.34 -17.42
CA PRO A 171 48.68 2.35 -16.66
C PRO A 171 48.73 1.30 -15.55
N ALA A 172 47.66 1.14 -14.78
CA ALA A 172 47.60 0.18 -13.68
C ALA A 172 47.70 -1.27 -14.17
N LEU A 173 47.02 -1.61 -15.27
CA LEU A 173 47.07 -2.93 -15.90
C LEU A 173 48.45 -3.26 -16.48
N ARG A 174 49.07 -2.31 -17.20
CA ARG A 174 50.43 -2.48 -17.74
C ARG A 174 51.45 -2.77 -16.64
N ARG A 175 51.29 -2.13 -15.48
CA ARG A 175 52.18 -2.33 -14.33
C ARG A 175 51.96 -3.65 -13.59
N CYS A 176 50.75 -4.18 -13.53
CA CYS A 176 50.50 -5.52 -12.98
C CYS A 176 51.16 -6.64 -13.79
N SER A 177 51.39 -6.42 -15.09
CA SER A 177 52.05 -7.40 -15.97
C SER A 177 53.57 -7.48 -15.74
N THR A 178 54.18 -6.45 -15.15
CA THR A 178 55.64 -6.42 -14.86
C THR A 178 55.96 -7.00 -13.48
N ARG A 179 56.92 -7.94 -13.41
CA ARG A 179 57.16 -8.87 -12.27
C ARG A 179 57.79 -8.24 -11.00
N GLU A 180 58.33 -7.02 -11.06
CA GLU A 180 59.27 -6.49 -10.05
C GLU A 180 58.63 -5.80 -8.82
N ASP A 181 57.32 -5.52 -8.79
CA ASP A 181 56.63 -4.88 -7.63
C ASP A 181 55.12 -5.26 -7.57
N ARG A 182 54.82 -6.57 -7.68
CA ARG A 182 53.47 -7.10 -7.90
C ARG A 182 52.42 -6.69 -6.85
N THR A 183 52.80 -6.54 -5.58
CA THR A 183 51.85 -6.23 -4.48
C THR A 183 51.34 -4.80 -4.53
N SER A 184 52.22 -3.81 -4.76
CA SER A 184 51.83 -2.40 -4.89
C SER A 184 51.04 -2.15 -6.17
N ALA A 185 51.41 -2.81 -7.28
CA ALA A 185 50.70 -2.69 -8.55
C ALA A 185 49.25 -3.24 -8.45
N VAL A 186 49.07 -4.40 -7.82
CA VAL A 186 47.75 -5.00 -7.59
C VAL A 186 46.89 -4.11 -6.68
N LEU A 187 47.48 -3.51 -5.65
CA LEU A 187 46.76 -2.58 -4.77
C LEU A 187 46.24 -1.35 -5.54
N HIS A 188 47.07 -0.73 -6.38
CA HIS A 188 46.65 0.42 -7.19
C HIS A 188 45.57 0.05 -8.21
N LEU A 189 45.71 -1.10 -8.88
CA LEU A 189 44.69 -1.62 -9.79
C LEU A 189 43.37 -1.87 -9.05
N LEU A 190 43.42 -2.41 -7.83
CA LEU A 190 42.23 -2.62 -7.01
C LEU A 190 41.56 -1.29 -6.64
N LEU A 191 42.32 -0.28 -6.23
CA LEU A 191 41.79 1.06 -5.92
C LEU A 191 41.10 1.70 -7.13
N VAL A 192 41.72 1.62 -8.32
CA VAL A 192 41.13 2.13 -9.57
C VAL A 192 39.89 1.34 -9.96
N ALA A 193 39.92 0.01 -9.88
CA ALA A 193 38.78 -0.85 -10.20
C ALA A 193 37.58 -0.58 -9.26
N VAL A 194 37.82 -0.44 -7.96
CA VAL A 194 36.78 -0.10 -6.98
C VAL A 194 36.22 1.30 -7.26
N ALA A 195 37.07 2.29 -7.54
CA ALA A 195 36.63 3.64 -7.91
C ALA A 195 35.72 3.63 -9.16
N LEU A 196 36.07 2.83 -10.17
CA LEU A 196 35.28 2.65 -11.39
C LEU A 196 33.92 2.00 -11.12
N VAL A 197 33.90 0.90 -10.36
CA VAL A 197 32.65 0.20 -10.01
C VAL A 197 31.73 1.12 -9.21
N ILE A 198 32.26 1.81 -8.19
CA ILE A 198 31.48 2.77 -7.39
C ILE A 198 30.94 3.89 -8.26
N SER A 199 31.76 4.44 -9.17
CA SER A 199 31.33 5.50 -10.10
C SER A 199 30.21 5.00 -11.01
N LEU A 200 30.34 3.81 -11.59
CA LEU A 200 29.33 3.20 -12.46
C LEU A 200 28.01 2.96 -11.71
N VAL A 201 28.05 2.31 -10.55
CA VAL A 201 26.86 2.02 -9.74
C VAL A 201 26.19 3.31 -9.26
N SER A 202 26.98 4.33 -8.88
CA SER A 202 26.45 5.63 -8.43
C SER A 202 25.62 6.37 -9.49
N THR A 203 25.79 6.06 -10.79
CA THR A 203 24.95 6.65 -11.83
C THR A 203 23.48 6.23 -11.73
N PHE A 204 23.22 5.07 -11.12
CA PHE A 204 21.90 4.49 -10.93
C PHE A 204 21.32 4.72 -9.52
N THR A 205 21.93 5.56 -8.67
CA THR A 205 21.48 5.79 -7.28
C THR A 205 20.00 6.16 -7.19
N SER A 206 19.50 7.05 -8.06
CA SER A 206 18.08 7.43 -8.10
C SER A 206 17.18 6.23 -8.43
N THR A 207 17.56 5.44 -9.44
CA THR A 207 16.82 4.24 -9.86
C THR A 207 16.80 3.19 -8.76
N ILE A 208 17.94 2.97 -8.08
CA ILE A 208 18.05 2.04 -6.95
C ILE A 208 17.12 2.48 -5.81
N LEU A 209 17.11 3.77 -5.45
CA LEU A 209 16.22 4.29 -4.40
C LEU A 209 14.74 4.23 -4.80
N LEU A 210 14.41 4.61 -6.04
CA LEU A 210 13.04 4.57 -6.55
C LEU A 210 12.52 3.13 -6.74
N SER A 211 13.40 2.12 -6.83
CA SER A 211 12.99 0.71 -6.88
C SER A 211 12.30 0.23 -5.59
N ASP A 212 12.49 0.94 -4.47
CA ASP A 212 11.81 0.66 -3.21
C ASP A 212 10.36 1.22 -3.18
N PHE A 213 10.01 2.12 -4.10
CA PHE A 213 8.72 2.79 -4.12
C PHE A 213 7.63 1.90 -4.73
N ARG A 214 6.47 1.88 -4.07
CA ARG A 214 5.24 1.27 -4.59
C ARG A 214 4.06 2.18 -4.30
N SER A 215 2.99 2.02 -5.06
CA SER A 215 1.71 2.59 -4.66
C SER A 215 1.13 1.77 -3.51
N GLY A 216 0.72 2.46 -2.46
CA GLY A 216 0.13 1.88 -1.26
C GLY A 216 -1.01 2.75 -0.77
N LEU A 217 -1.95 2.11 -0.08
CA LEU A 217 -3.07 2.78 0.58
C LEU A 217 -2.60 3.33 1.94
N ILE A 218 -2.67 4.65 2.11
CA ILE A 218 -2.26 5.34 3.34
C ILE A 218 -3.40 6.25 3.81
N ALA A 219 -3.62 6.28 5.11
CA ALA A 219 -4.61 7.15 5.77
C ALA A 219 -4.37 8.63 5.43
N SER A 220 -5.40 9.26 4.85
CA SER A 220 -5.41 10.68 4.49
C SER A 220 -5.38 11.57 5.74
N PRO A 221 -5.11 12.88 5.61
CA PRO A 221 -5.55 13.83 6.63
C PRO A 221 -7.05 13.66 6.90
N SER A 222 -7.48 13.96 8.13
CA SER A 222 -8.90 13.94 8.44
C SER A 222 -9.63 15.08 7.70
N ILE A 223 -10.83 14.77 7.23
CA ILE A 223 -11.70 15.69 6.51
C ILE A 223 -12.97 15.84 7.34
N THR A 224 -13.30 17.09 7.67
CA THR A 224 -14.56 17.43 8.32
C THR A 224 -15.56 17.89 7.28
N ALA A 225 -16.69 17.18 7.18
CA ALA A 225 -17.74 17.49 6.23
C ALA A 225 -19.13 17.31 6.86
N LYS A 226 -20.12 18.05 6.32
CA LYS A 226 -21.52 17.86 6.67
C LYS A 226 -22.10 16.72 5.82
N VAL A 227 -22.59 15.68 6.47
CA VAL A 227 -23.14 14.47 5.84
C VAL A 227 -24.60 14.31 6.24
N GLY A 228 -25.47 13.97 5.30
CA GLY A 228 -26.88 13.66 5.55
C GLY A 228 -26.99 12.31 6.24
N ILE A 229 -27.62 12.26 7.41
CA ILE A 229 -27.69 11.04 8.22
C ILE A 229 -29.13 10.60 8.53
N ASP A 230 -30.10 11.48 8.25
CA ASP A 230 -31.51 11.29 8.55
C ASP A 230 -32.37 12.33 7.80
N PHE A 231 -33.69 12.28 7.97
CA PHE A 231 -34.64 13.31 7.53
C PHE A 231 -34.79 14.44 8.58
N ALA A 232 -34.91 15.69 8.12
CA ALA A 232 -34.98 16.89 8.95
C ALA A 232 -36.41 17.37 9.20
N THR A 233 -37.36 16.99 8.34
CA THR A 233 -38.77 17.44 8.40
C THR A 233 -39.69 16.38 9.02
N GLU A 234 -40.70 16.85 9.76
CA GLU A 234 -41.75 16.01 10.35
C GLU A 234 -42.77 15.60 9.27
N GLY A 235 -42.99 14.29 9.03
CA GLY A 235 -44.11 13.81 8.21
C GLY A 235 -44.00 12.37 7.70
N GLU A 236 -45.13 11.70 7.45
CA GLU A 236 -45.23 10.34 6.88
C GLU A 236 -44.58 10.18 5.51
N TYR A 237 -43.30 9.76 5.51
CA TYR A 237 -42.66 9.26 4.31
C TYR A 237 -43.20 7.87 3.97
N ARG A 238 -44.22 7.84 3.13
CA ARG A 238 -44.80 6.60 2.64
C ARG A 238 -43.91 6.06 1.52
N TYR A 239 -43.30 4.90 1.73
CA TYR A 239 -42.50 4.26 0.70
C TYR A 239 -43.40 3.80 -0.46
N PHE A 240 -43.32 4.49 -1.60
CA PHE A 240 -44.00 4.10 -2.83
C PHE A 240 -42.97 3.46 -3.78
N GLY A 241 -42.67 2.17 -3.56
CA GLY A 241 -41.64 1.46 -4.32
C GLY A 241 -41.93 -0.02 -4.48
N SER A 242 -41.03 -0.72 -5.17
CA SER A 242 -41.09 -2.18 -5.32
C SER A 242 -40.71 -2.88 -4.01
N ALA A 243 -41.25 -4.08 -3.77
CA ALA A 243 -40.87 -4.87 -2.59
C ALA A 243 -39.35 -5.08 -2.54
N VAL A 244 -38.70 -4.61 -1.47
CA VAL A 244 -37.24 -4.75 -1.27
C VAL A 244 -36.82 -6.23 -1.29
N VAL A 245 -37.68 -7.10 -0.74
CA VAL A 245 -37.46 -8.56 -0.72
C VAL A 245 -37.51 -9.20 -2.11
N LYS A 246 -38.30 -8.65 -3.06
CA LYS A 246 -38.35 -9.11 -4.46
C LYS A 246 -37.28 -8.47 -5.34
N SER A 247 -36.57 -7.47 -4.82
CA SER A 247 -35.59 -6.69 -5.55
C SER A 247 -34.18 -7.24 -5.34
N ARG A 248 -33.35 -7.15 -6.39
CA ARG A 248 -31.93 -7.50 -6.31
C ARG A 248 -31.17 -6.39 -5.58
N PRO A 249 -30.32 -6.69 -4.58
CA PRO A 249 -29.40 -5.69 -4.05
C PRO A 249 -28.36 -5.30 -5.11
N VAL A 250 -28.12 -3.99 -5.22
CA VAL A 250 -27.17 -3.42 -6.19
C VAL A 250 -25.71 -3.71 -5.79
N THR A 251 -25.42 -3.77 -4.50
CA THR A 251 -24.09 -4.07 -3.92
C THR A 251 -24.27 -4.76 -2.54
N ASN A 252 -23.19 -5.31 -1.98
CA ASN A 252 -23.13 -5.68 -0.56
C ASN A 252 -22.36 -4.61 0.21
N TRP A 253 -23.09 -3.59 0.68
CA TRP A 253 -22.50 -2.41 1.28
C TRP A 253 -21.68 -2.73 2.53
N ARG A 254 -20.57 -2.02 2.67
CA ARG A 254 -19.80 -2.01 3.91
C ARG A 254 -20.58 -1.31 5.03
N PHE A 255 -20.42 -1.79 6.26
CA PHE A 255 -21.05 -1.25 7.46
C PHE A 255 -20.12 -1.34 8.67
N ALA A 256 -20.53 -0.75 9.79
CA ALA A 256 -19.85 -0.89 11.08
C ALA A 256 -20.69 -1.75 12.04
N GLU A 257 -20.05 -2.59 12.86
CA GLU A 257 -20.73 -3.49 13.80
C GLU A 257 -20.13 -3.40 15.21
N ALA A 258 -20.98 -3.39 16.23
CA ALA A 258 -20.63 -3.58 17.62
C ALA A 258 -21.40 -4.77 18.18
N ARG A 259 -20.79 -5.55 19.06
CA ARG A 259 -21.45 -6.66 19.75
C ARG A 259 -21.44 -6.40 21.25
N ASP A 260 -22.58 -6.60 21.88
CA ASP A 260 -22.73 -6.57 23.32
C ASP A 260 -23.19 -7.97 23.80
N GLY A 261 -22.38 -8.58 24.64
CA GLY A 261 -22.54 -9.97 25.09
C GLY A 261 -22.07 -11.05 24.11
N ASN A 262 -22.18 -12.32 24.56
CA ASN A 262 -21.80 -13.48 23.76
C ASN A 262 -22.98 -13.98 22.92
N SER A 263 -22.75 -14.19 21.62
CA SER A 263 -23.70 -14.89 20.75
C SER A 263 -23.65 -16.40 21.01
N THR A 264 -24.81 -17.05 21.02
CA THR A 264 -24.93 -18.51 21.10
C THR A 264 -25.74 -19.01 19.91
N LYS A 265 -25.66 -20.31 19.60
CA LYS A 265 -26.41 -20.86 18.47
C LYS A 265 -27.91 -20.70 18.71
N GLY A 266 -28.60 -19.98 17.83
CA GLY A 266 -30.01 -19.61 18.00
C GLY A 266 -30.27 -18.33 18.82
N ASP A 267 -29.25 -17.58 19.24
CA ASP A 267 -29.39 -16.21 19.75
C ASP A 267 -28.14 -15.41 19.38
N THR A 268 -28.30 -14.46 18.46
CA THR A 268 -27.18 -13.65 17.97
C THR A 268 -26.64 -12.67 19.01
N GLY A 269 -27.34 -12.48 20.14
CA GLY A 269 -27.02 -11.45 21.12
C GLY A 269 -27.26 -10.04 20.56
N ASP A 270 -26.91 -9.01 21.34
CA ASP A 270 -27.07 -7.64 20.91
C ASP A 270 -26.01 -7.28 19.87
N THR A 271 -26.43 -7.24 18.60
CA THR A 271 -25.58 -6.85 17.48
C THR A 271 -26.06 -5.51 16.94
N TYR A 272 -25.30 -4.45 17.24
CA TYR A 272 -25.55 -3.12 16.73
C TYR A 272 -24.85 -2.93 15.40
N ARG A 273 -25.55 -2.39 14.41
CA ARG A 273 -24.98 -2.09 13.10
C ARG A 273 -25.29 -0.65 12.71
N SER A 274 -24.32 -0.01 12.05
CA SER A 274 -24.47 1.32 11.49
C SER A 274 -24.05 1.31 10.02
N MET A 275 -24.92 1.84 9.17
CA MET A 275 -24.66 1.95 7.74
C MET A 275 -23.84 3.22 7.45
N LEU A 276 -23.00 3.16 6.43
CA LEU A 276 -22.13 4.27 6.07
C LEU A 276 -22.92 5.31 5.27
N PRO A 277 -22.97 6.59 5.70
CA PRO A 277 -23.78 7.61 5.06
C PRO A 277 -23.13 8.18 3.78
N PHE A 278 -22.62 7.30 2.91
CA PHE A 278 -21.94 7.66 1.66
C PHE A 278 -22.50 6.85 0.49
N GLN A 279 -22.96 7.55 -0.55
CA GLN A 279 -23.47 6.94 -1.79
C GLN A 279 -22.36 6.34 -2.66
N ASP A 280 -21.21 7.00 -2.69
CA ASP A 280 -20.07 6.59 -3.48
C ASP A 280 -19.37 5.34 -2.90
N VAL A 281 -19.02 4.40 -3.79
CA VAL A 281 -18.40 3.11 -3.42
C VAL A 281 -17.00 3.35 -2.86
N ASP A 282 -16.24 4.29 -3.44
CA ASP A 282 -14.88 4.60 -3.01
C ASP A 282 -14.85 5.19 -1.61
N SER A 283 -15.80 6.09 -1.33
CA SER A 283 -16.01 6.68 -0.02
C SER A 283 -16.30 5.60 1.05
N ARG A 284 -17.09 4.56 0.74
CA ARG A 284 -17.32 3.46 1.71
C ARG A 284 -16.13 2.50 1.83
N ARG A 285 -15.56 2.07 0.71
CA ARG A 285 -14.50 1.06 0.71
C ARG A 285 -13.20 1.60 1.33
N LEU A 286 -12.88 2.87 1.08
CA LEU A 286 -11.64 3.50 1.55
C LEU A 286 -11.77 4.10 2.94
N LEU A 287 -12.98 4.17 3.53
CA LEU A 287 -13.16 4.71 4.88
C LEU A 287 -12.37 3.88 5.90
N GLU A 288 -11.49 4.55 6.64
CA GLU A 288 -10.72 3.98 7.74
C GLU A 288 -11.19 4.46 9.11
N PHE A 289 -11.71 5.69 9.15
CA PHE A 289 -12.20 6.30 10.37
C PHE A 289 -13.40 7.18 10.06
N TYR A 290 -14.40 7.12 10.93
CA TYR A 290 -15.55 8.01 10.96
C TYR A 290 -15.82 8.39 12.41
N SER A 291 -16.04 9.67 12.68
CA SER A 291 -16.45 10.18 13.98
C SER A 291 -17.53 11.23 13.81
N GLY A 292 -18.68 11.00 14.43
CA GLY A 292 -19.81 11.91 14.38
C GLY A 292 -21.15 11.21 14.61
N PRO A 293 -22.27 11.95 14.51
CA PRO A 293 -23.59 11.38 14.66
C PRO A 293 -23.93 10.40 13.53
N ALA A 294 -24.35 9.18 13.87
CA ALA A 294 -24.75 8.15 12.91
C ALA A 294 -26.00 7.37 13.37
N ALA A 295 -26.72 6.80 12.40
CA ALA A 295 -27.85 5.92 12.63
C ALA A 295 -27.36 4.52 13.05
N VAL A 296 -27.80 4.06 14.23
CA VAL A 296 -27.44 2.75 14.78
C VAL A 296 -28.72 1.97 15.06
N THR A 297 -28.74 0.71 14.61
CA THR A 297 -29.86 -0.22 14.78
C THR A 297 -29.37 -1.51 15.42
N ASN A 298 -30.16 -2.06 16.34
CA ASN A 298 -29.88 -3.36 16.95
C ASN A 298 -30.60 -4.48 16.16
N PHE A 299 -29.84 -5.46 15.67
CA PHE A 299 -30.32 -6.58 14.88
C PHE A 299 -30.36 -7.89 15.68
N ARG A 300 -30.50 -7.85 17.00
CA ARG A 300 -30.63 -9.07 17.81
C ARG A 300 -31.74 -9.96 17.27
N THR A 301 -31.42 -11.23 17.06
CA THR A 301 -32.36 -12.25 16.60
C THR A 301 -32.17 -13.50 17.44
N PHE A 302 -33.25 -14.10 17.89
CA PHE A 302 -33.19 -15.36 18.62
C PHE A 302 -34.32 -16.30 18.22
N CYS A 303 -34.11 -17.59 18.48
CA CYS A 303 -35.00 -18.68 18.12
C CYS A 303 -35.45 -19.46 19.35
N VAL A 304 -36.68 -19.95 19.30
CA VAL A 304 -37.27 -20.86 20.28
C VAL A 304 -38.02 -21.98 19.57
N ALA A 305 -38.15 -23.12 20.25
CA ALA A 305 -38.92 -24.25 19.73
C ALA A 305 -40.42 -24.00 20.01
N PRO A 306 -41.26 -23.80 18.98
CA PRO A 306 -42.67 -23.49 19.17
C PRO A 306 -43.45 -24.69 19.73
N GLU A 307 -44.54 -24.41 20.41
CA GLU A 307 -45.49 -25.41 20.86
C GLU A 307 -46.86 -25.18 20.22
N PHE A 308 -47.44 -26.24 19.68
CA PHE A 308 -48.68 -26.18 18.92
C PHE A 308 -49.80 -26.93 19.63
N GLN A 309 -50.98 -26.33 19.61
CA GLN A 309 -52.25 -26.96 19.92
C GLN A 309 -53.06 -27.11 18.61
N ASN A 310 -53.84 -28.18 18.51
CA ASN A 310 -54.72 -28.43 17.35
C ASN A 310 -53.99 -28.40 15.99
N LEU A 311 -52.75 -28.89 15.94
CA LEU A 311 -51.94 -28.92 14.71
C LEU A 311 -52.56 -29.84 13.66
N THR A 312 -52.92 -29.26 12.52
CA THR A 312 -53.45 -29.98 11.35
C THR A 312 -52.86 -29.46 10.06
N LEU A 313 -52.80 -30.32 9.05
CA LEU A 313 -52.47 -29.95 7.69
C LEU A 313 -53.77 -29.93 6.86
N ALA A 314 -53.97 -28.87 6.09
CA ALA A 314 -55.13 -28.75 5.22
C ALA A 314 -54.69 -28.23 3.84
N ARG A 315 -55.20 -28.85 2.77
CA ARG A 315 -55.07 -28.29 1.42
C ARG A 315 -56.25 -27.35 1.22
N ILE A 316 -55.97 -26.07 1.05
CA ILE A 316 -57.00 -25.05 0.86
C ILE A 316 -57.11 -24.77 -0.64
N GLN A 317 -58.32 -24.86 -1.19
CA GLN A 317 -58.64 -24.55 -2.59
C GLN A 317 -59.36 -23.20 -2.68
N ASP A 318 -58.73 -22.16 -2.11
CA ASP A 318 -59.20 -20.78 -2.25
C ASP A 318 -58.53 -20.18 -3.50
N PRO A 319 -59.23 -19.49 -4.42
CA PRO A 319 -58.61 -18.80 -5.56
C PRO A 319 -57.38 -17.95 -5.22
N ASP A 320 -57.31 -17.40 -4.00
CA ASP A 320 -56.18 -16.58 -3.53
C ASP A 320 -55.10 -17.37 -2.75
N ASP A 321 -55.37 -18.62 -2.36
CA ASP A 321 -54.54 -19.35 -1.37
C ASP A 321 -54.48 -20.87 -1.62
N MET A 322 -54.23 -21.25 -2.87
CA MET A 322 -54.08 -22.66 -3.25
C MET A 322 -52.77 -23.26 -2.73
N GLY A 323 -52.86 -24.17 -1.76
CA GLY A 323 -51.68 -24.91 -1.31
C GLY A 323 -51.89 -25.69 -0.02
N LEU A 324 -50.83 -26.38 0.39
CA LEU A 324 -50.78 -27.09 1.66
C LEU A 324 -50.47 -26.09 2.79
N ASN A 325 -51.41 -25.96 3.72
CA ASN A 325 -51.34 -25.04 4.85
C ASN A 325 -51.22 -25.80 6.17
N VAL A 326 -50.40 -25.28 7.07
CA VAL A 326 -50.37 -25.62 8.49
C VAL A 326 -51.40 -24.76 9.19
N LEU A 327 -52.38 -25.41 9.82
CA LEU A 327 -53.38 -24.80 10.67
C LEU A 327 -53.12 -25.25 12.11
N ALA A 328 -52.79 -24.31 12.99
CA ALA A 328 -52.50 -24.61 14.39
C ALA A 328 -52.76 -23.40 15.29
N GLU A 329 -52.89 -23.65 16.58
CA GLU A 329 -52.86 -22.62 17.61
C GLU A 329 -51.47 -22.65 18.26
N LEU A 330 -50.73 -21.55 18.14
CA LEU A 330 -49.42 -21.41 18.74
C LEU A 330 -49.57 -21.04 20.22
N LEU A 331 -49.02 -21.86 21.10
CA LEU A 331 -49.02 -21.56 22.53
C LEU A 331 -47.99 -20.48 22.86
N PRO A 332 -48.24 -19.67 23.90
CA PRO A 332 -47.29 -18.64 24.34
C PRO A 332 -45.95 -19.28 24.72
N PRO A 333 -44.82 -18.79 24.20
CA PRO A 333 -43.53 -19.35 24.54
C PRO A 333 -43.11 -18.96 25.96
N ASP A 334 -42.47 -19.89 26.66
CA ASP A 334 -41.79 -19.62 27.92
C ASP A 334 -40.48 -18.85 27.66
N LEU A 335 -40.56 -17.54 27.81
CA LEU A 335 -39.45 -16.61 27.57
C LEU A 335 -38.87 -16.06 28.90
N ASP A 336 -39.31 -16.56 30.06
CA ASP A 336 -38.97 -16.06 31.41
C ASP A 336 -37.45 -15.97 31.68
N TRP A 337 -36.68 -16.80 30.98
CA TRP A 337 -35.22 -16.90 31.14
C TRP A 337 -34.40 -15.91 30.30
N LYS A 338 -35.02 -15.13 29.39
CA LYS A 338 -34.26 -14.29 28.42
C LYS A 338 -34.42 -12.78 28.57
N LEU A 339 -35.60 -12.26 28.93
CA LEU A 339 -35.88 -10.81 28.93
C LEU A 339 -36.76 -10.49 30.16
N LYS A 340 -36.52 -9.39 30.89
CA LYS A 340 -37.44 -8.96 31.97
C LYS A 340 -38.63 -8.25 31.31
N PHE A 341 -39.85 -8.77 31.49
CA PHE A 341 -41.00 -8.49 30.61
C PHE A 341 -41.77 -7.18 30.91
N GLU A 342 -42.06 -6.42 29.85
CA GLU A 342 -43.44 -5.96 29.60
C GLU A 342 -44.18 -7.10 28.85
N PRO A 343 -45.50 -7.31 29.06
CA PRO A 343 -46.22 -8.40 28.40
C PRO A 343 -46.33 -8.17 26.88
N PHE A 344 -46.00 -9.19 26.07
CA PHE A 344 -46.38 -9.23 24.65
C PHE A 344 -47.87 -8.98 24.53
N THR A 345 -48.28 -8.04 23.69
CA THR A 345 -49.66 -7.53 23.61
C THR A 345 -50.70 -8.63 23.35
N ASN A 346 -50.27 -9.78 22.79
CA ASN A 346 -51.09 -10.96 22.52
C ASN A 346 -50.71 -12.25 23.30
N ALA A 347 -49.79 -12.22 24.29
CA ALA A 347 -49.18 -13.48 24.81
C ALA A 347 -50.08 -14.30 25.71
N SER A 348 -51.15 -13.73 26.23
CA SER A 348 -52.01 -14.46 27.17
C SER A 348 -52.91 -15.51 26.51
N LYS A 349 -52.97 -15.58 25.17
CA LYS A 349 -53.88 -16.49 24.44
C LYS A 349 -53.15 -17.23 23.32
N PRO A 350 -53.57 -18.47 23.01
CA PRO A 350 -53.11 -19.17 21.81
C PRO A 350 -53.39 -18.32 20.56
N SER A 351 -52.42 -18.24 19.67
CA SER A 351 -52.49 -17.42 18.46
C SER A 351 -52.70 -18.32 17.23
N PRO A 352 -53.76 -18.11 16.43
CA PRO A 352 -54.01 -18.95 15.26
C PRO A 352 -52.95 -18.69 14.18
N VAL A 353 -52.37 -19.76 13.67
CA VAL A 353 -51.38 -19.74 12.60
C VAL A 353 -51.95 -20.45 11.38
N LYS A 354 -51.89 -19.76 10.24
CA LYS A 354 -52.19 -20.29 8.92
C LYS A 354 -50.97 -20.05 8.03
N ALA A 355 -50.10 -21.04 7.91
CA ALA A 355 -48.83 -20.91 7.18
C ALA A 355 -48.77 -21.88 6.00
N GLN A 356 -48.51 -21.36 4.80
CA GLN A 356 -48.39 -22.17 3.59
C GLN A 356 -47.01 -22.82 3.51
N LEU A 357 -46.95 -24.15 3.31
CA LEU A 357 -45.71 -24.92 3.17
C LEU A 357 -45.32 -25.07 1.70
N ILE A 358 -44.02 -25.21 1.45
CA ILE A 358 -43.54 -25.73 0.18
C ILE A 358 -43.77 -27.25 0.21
N ASP A 359 -44.66 -27.74 -0.66
CA ASP A 359 -45.05 -29.14 -0.78
C ASP A 359 -44.45 -29.84 -2.00
N THR A 360 -43.96 -29.04 -2.96
CA THR A 360 -43.39 -29.48 -4.24
C THR A 360 -42.03 -28.82 -4.47
N TRP A 361 -40.99 -29.61 -4.72
CA TRP A 361 -39.68 -29.13 -5.13
C TRP A 361 -38.92 -30.23 -5.87
N HIS A 362 -37.95 -29.84 -6.70
CA HIS A 362 -37.01 -30.80 -7.27
C HIS A 362 -35.79 -30.94 -6.37
N PRO A 363 -35.11 -32.11 -6.32
CA PRO A 363 -33.82 -32.25 -5.65
C PRO A 363 -32.71 -31.49 -6.38
N SER A 364 -31.93 -30.71 -5.63
CA SER A 364 -30.85 -29.82 -6.08
C SER A 364 -29.48 -30.45 -6.10
N SER A 365 -28.58 -29.86 -6.89
CA SER A 365 -27.15 -29.96 -6.66
C SER A 365 -26.50 -28.56 -6.75
N PRO A 366 -26.00 -27.99 -5.63
CA PRO A 366 -25.99 -28.51 -4.26
C PRO A 366 -27.37 -28.46 -3.58
N PRO A 367 -27.68 -29.38 -2.64
CA PRO A 367 -28.99 -29.53 -1.99
C PRO A 367 -29.45 -28.23 -1.30
N SER A 368 -30.62 -27.71 -1.68
CA SER A 368 -31.29 -26.61 -0.99
C SER A 368 -32.42 -27.12 -0.11
N TRP A 369 -32.70 -26.39 0.98
CA TRP A 369 -33.78 -26.73 1.89
C TRP A 369 -35.06 -26.02 1.43
N PRO A 370 -36.23 -26.68 1.38
CA PRO A 370 -37.50 -26.02 1.06
C PRO A 370 -37.98 -25.19 2.27
N LEU A 371 -37.43 -23.98 2.38
CA LEU A 371 -37.63 -23.10 3.52
C LEU A 371 -38.75 -22.09 3.27
N THR A 372 -39.67 -21.98 4.22
CA THR A 372 -40.69 -20.91 4.26
C THR A 372 -40.55 -20.11 5.55
N VAL A 373 -40.48 -18.77 5.44
CA VAL A 373 -40.61 -17.86 6.58
C VAL A 373 -42.01 -17.28 6.56
N TYR A 374 -42.81 -17.63 7.55
CA TYR A 374 -44.10 -17.04 7.82
C TYR A 374 -43.94 -15.91 8.85
N TYR A 375 -44.57 -14.76 8.63
CA TYR A 375 -44.54 -13.66 9.59
C TYR A 375 -45.89 -12.94 9.66
N SER A 376 -46.20 -12.42 10.84
CA SER A 376 -47.39 -11.61 11.11
C SER A 376 -46.99 -10.20 11.53
N ILE A 377 -47.69 -9.20 11.01
CA ILE A 377 -47.43 -7.79 11.33
C ILE A 377 -47.87 -7.44 12.75
N GLU A 378 -48.91 -8.11 13.25
CA GLU A 378 -49.55 -7.81 14.53
C GLU A 378 -48.82 -8.42 15.73
N ASP A 379 -47.91 -9.38 15.48
CA ASP A 379 -47.22 -10.14 16.52
C ASP A 379 -45.91 -9.47 16.93
N THR A 380 -46.00 -8.47 17.81
CA THR A 380 -44.87 -7.63 18.24
C THR A 380 -44.62 -7.65 19.74
N PHE A 381 -43.33 -7.62 20.12
CA PHE A 381 -42.86 -7.71 21.50
C PHE A 381 -41.86 -6.59 21.82
N THR A 382 -42.09 -5.84 22.92
CA THR A 382 -41.31 -4.62 23.26
C THR A 382 -40.64 -4.63 24.64
N PRO A 383 -39.78 -5.62 24.96
CA PRO A 383 -39.08 -5.66 26.24
C PRO A 383 -38.06 -4.53 26.37
N GLU A 384 -37.75 -4.12 27.59
CA GLU A 384 -36.73 -3.11 27.87
C GLU A 384 -35.31 -3.65 27.57
N ASN A 385 -34.50 -2.90 26.81
CA ASN A 385 -33.08 -3.21 26.61
C ASN A 385 -32.25 -2.63 27.77
N GLN A 386 -31.57 -3.47 28.53
CA GLN A 386 -30.79 -3.04 29.69
C GLN A 386 -29.56 -2.20 29.31
N SER A 387 -28.95 -2.45 28.14
CA SER A 387 -27.74 -1.76 27.69
C SER A 387 -28.02 -0.35 27.19
N THR A 388 -29.13 -0.16 26.47
CA THR A 388 -29.48 1.14 25.86
C THR A 388 -30.62 1.87 26.55
N ARG A 389 -31.34 1.22 27.48
CA ARG A 389 -32.58 1.68 28.14
C ARG A 389 -33.75 1.95 27.20
N TRP A 390 -33.63 1.59 25.92
CA TRP A 390 -34.69 1.70 24.93
C TRP A 390 -35.37 0.35 24.72
N PRO A 391 -36.69 0.28 24.52
CA PRO A 391 -37.34 -0.99 24.29
C PRO A 391 -36.89 -1.59 22.95
N TYR A 392 -36.75 -2.91 22.92
CA TYR A 392 -36.69 -3.65 21.67
C TYR A 392 -38.02 -3.56 20.93
N PHE A 393 -38.03 -3.96 19.66
CA PHE A 393 -39.24 -4.14 18.86
C PHE A 393 -39.10 -5.44 18.07
N PHE A 394 -39.34 -6.56 18.73
CA PHE A 394 -39.23 -7.87 18.13
C PHE A 394 -40.50 -8.23 17.36
N HIS A 395 -40.34 -8.67 16.11
CA HIS A 395 -41.40 -9.37 15.38
C HIS A 395 -41.25 -10.87 15.54
N ARG A 396 -42.39 -11.56 15.62
CA ARG A 396 -42.45 -13.01 15.59
C ARG A 396 -42.59 -13.51 14.14
N ALA A 397 -41.78 -14.49 13.79
CA ALA A 397 -41.88 -15.26 12.55
C ALA A 397 -41.72 -16.76 12.82
N LEU A 398 -42.22 -17.59 11.92
CA LEU A 398 -42.03 -19.05 11.93
C LEU A 398 -41.23 -19.44 10.70
N LEU A 399 -40.08 -20.09 10.92
CA LEU A 399 -39.27 -20.66 9.84
C LEU A 399 -39.58 -22.15 9.74
N PHE A 400 -40.22 -22.56 8.65
CA PHE A 400 -40.51 -23.93 8.30
C PHE A 400 -39.45 -24.49 7.35
N ASN A 401 -39.12 -25.76 7.55
CA ASN A 401 -38.30 -26.56 6.66
C ASN A 401 -39.06 -27.86 6.33
N SER A 402 -39.57 -27.97 5.11
CA SER A 402 -40.25 -29.17 4.66
C SER A 402 -39.24 -30.30 4.42
N THR A 403 -39.49 -31.50 4.95
CA THR A 403 -38.50 -32.59 4.89
C THR A 403 -38.95 -33.75 4.01
N THR A 404 -40.25 -33.95 3.89
CA THR A 404 -40.83 -34.97 3.00
C THR A 404 -41.44 -34.29 1.79
N LEU A 405 -41.21 -34.79 0.58
CA LEU A 405 -41.91 -34.31 -0.61
C LEU A 405 -43.42 -34.62 -0.42
N LEU A 406 -44.25 -33.60 -0.21
CA LEU A 406 -45.69 -33.77 0.10
C LEU A 406 -46.54 -33.83 -1.18
N ASN A 407 -45.89 -34.11 -2.31
CA ASN A 407 -46.49 -34.28 -3.62
C ASN A 407 -47.18 -35.64 -3.73
N GLU A 408 -48.28 -35.82 -3.00
CA GLU A 408 -49.21 -36.90 -3.29
C GLU A 408 -50.40 -36.33 -4.05
N THR A 409 -50.23 -36.37 -5.37
CA THR A 409 -51.24 -36.36 -6.43
C THR A 409 -52.10 -35.11 -6.58
N ASN A 410 -52.11 -34.65 -7.83
CA ASN A 410 -52.98 -33.67 -8.44
C ASN A 410 -54.44 -34.17 -8.50
N THR A 411 -54.95 -34.73 -7.40
CA THR A 411 -56.36 -35.08 -7.28
C THR A 411 -57.06 -33.86 -6.73
N SER A 412 -57.96 -33.33 -7.53
CA SER A 412 -58.95 -32.30 -7.26
C SER A 412 -59.94 -32.64 -6.12
N GLY A 413 -59.52 -33.44 -5.14
CA GLY A 413 -60.31 -33.85 -3.97
C GLY A 413 -59.60 -33.47 -2.66
N ASP A 414 -60.40 -33.12 -1.66
CA ASP A 414 -60.01 -32.64 -0.31
C ASP A 414 -59.20 -33.64 0.54
N ASP A 415 -58.91 -34.85 0.07
CA ASP A 415 -58.37 -35.91 0.91
C ASP A 415 -56.83 -35.87 1.01
N LEU A 416 -56.34 -35.24 2.08
CA LEU A 416 -54.96 -35.37 2.54
C LEU A 416 -54.63 -36.86 2.84
N PRO A 417 -53.44 -37.38 2.45
CA PRO A 417 -53.01 -38.74 2.77
C PRO A 417 -53.19 -39.08 4.24
N LYS A 418 -53.65 -40.31 4.55
CA LYS A 418 -53.93 -40.75 5.93
C LYS A 418 -52.73 -40.56 6.87
N ALA A 419 -51.51 -40.75 6.35
CA ALA A 419 -50.27 -40.57 7.10
C ALA A 419 -50.10 -39.13 7.62
N LEU A 420 -50.61 -38.12 6.90
CA LEU A 420 -50.43 -36.70 7.24
C LEU A 420 -51.56 -36.11 8.10
N ARG A 421 -52.61 -36.89 8.43
CA ARG A 421 -53.75 -36.41 9.23
C ARG A 421 -53.44 -36.29 10.72
N ASN A 422 -52.59 -37.18 11.24
CA ASN A 422 -52.24 -37.24 12.66
C ASN A 422 -50.74 -36.97 12.83
N LEU A 423 -50.39 -35.71 13.08
CA LEU A 423 -49.02 -35.30 13.35
C LEU A 423 -48.75 -35.27 14.85
N THR A 424 -47.57 -35.74 15.23
CA THR A 424 -47.03 -35.58 16.58
C THR A 424 -45.86 -34.61 16.55
N THR A 425 -45.69 -33.82 17.59
CA THR A 425 -44.61 -32.82 17.66
C THR A 425 -43.54 -33.26 18.65
N LYS A 426 -42.27 -33.02 18.30
CA LYS A 426 -41.11 -33.28 19.18
C LYS A 426 -40.15 -32.10 19.16
N LYS A 427 -39.87 -31.52 20.33
CA LYS A 427 -38.88 -30.45 20.49
C LYS A 427 -37.46 -31.04 20.40
N GLN A 428 -36.60 -30.42 19.58
CA GLN A 428 -35.19 -30.76 19.42
C GLN A 428 -34.35 -29.47 19.28
N GLY A 429 -33.74 -29.04 20.39
CA GLY A 429 -33.06 -27.74 20.43
C GLY A 429 -34.06 -26.61 20.28
N PHE A 430 -33.81 -25.69 19.35
CA PHE A 430 -34.73 -24.59 18.98
C PHE A 430 -35.70 -24.96 17.84
N TRP A 431 -35.69 -26.21 17.36
CA TRP A 431 -36.64 -26.71 16.37
C TRP A 431 -37.73 -27.56 17.03
N THR A 432 -38.94 -27.49 16.51
CA THR A 432 -40.03 -28.44 16.75
C THR A 432 -40.25 -29.24 15.48
N LYS A 433 -40.11 -30.56 15.57
CA LYS A 433 -40.30 -31.49 14.44
C LYS A 433 -41.71 -32.05 14.45
N ALA A 434 -42.39 -31.98 13.33
CA ALA A 434 -43.67 -32.65 13.10
C ALA A 434 -43.42 -34.01 12.46
N ILE A 435 -43.89 -35.07 13.11
CA ILE A 435 -43.66 -36.47 12.74
C ILE A 435 -45.01 -37.11 12.44
N ASN A 436 -45.10 -37.80 11.31
CA ASN A 436 -46.31 -38.53 10.92
C ASN A 436 -46.49 -39.84 11.73
N ALA A 437 -47.60 -40.53 11.51
CA ALA A 437 -47.88 -41.82 12.17
C ALA A 437 -46.82 -42.91 11.86
N ASP A 438 -46.13 -42.80 10.73
CA ASP A 438 -45.09 -43.75 10.28
C ASP A 438 -43.70 -43.43 10.85
N GLY A 439 -43.57 -42.39 11.68
CA GLY A 439 -42.30 -41.96 12.27
C GLY A 439 -41.41 -41.11 11.35
N VAL A 440 -41.91 -40.67 10.20
CA VAL A 440 -41.21 -39.81 9.24
C VAL A 440 -41.42 -38.33 9.58
N GLU A 441 -40.33 -37.56 9.54
CA GLU A 441 -40.37 -36.10 9.71
C GLU A 441 -41.05 -35.45 8.49
N VAL A 442 -42.16 -34.75 8.72
CA VAL A 442 -42.94 -34.06 7.68
C VAL A 442 -42.37 -32.66 7.45
N PHE A 443 -42.17 -31.92 8.54
CA PHE A 443 -41.51 -30.62 8.55
C PHE A 443 -40.86 -30.36 9.91
N SER A 444 -39.87 -29.47 9.93
CA SER A 444 -39.36 -28.85 11.14
C SER A 444 -39.68 -27.35 11.15
N VAL A 445 -39.97 -26.81 12.32
CA VAL A 445 -40.30 -25.39 12.49
C VAL A 445 -39.61 -24.79 13.70
N THR A 446 -39.14 -23.56 13.57
CA THR A 446 -38.61 -22.76 14.67
C THR A 446 -39.30 -21.41 14.69
N GLU A 447 -39.56 -20.90 15.89
CA GLU A 447 -40.09 -19.56 16.10
C GLU A 447 -38.92 -18.60 16.24
N VAL A 448 -38.91 -17.56 15.40
CA VAL A 448 -37.83 -16.58 15.29
C VAL A 448 -38.35 -15.22 15.73
N TYR A 449 -37.63 -14.61 16.65
CA TYR A 449 -37.84 -13.23 17.07
C TYR A 449 -36.70 -12.39 16.54
N PHE A 450 -36.98 -11.45 15.65
CA PHE A 450 -35.98 -10.54 15.10
C PHE A 450 -36.31 -9.10 15.51
N ASN A 451 -35.32 -8.39 16.03
CA ASN A 451 -35.48 -7.01 16.42
C ASN A 451 -35.52 -6.11 15.18
N ASN A 452 -36.48 -5.22 15.18
CA ASN A 452 -36.77 -4.29 14.11
C ASN A 452 -37.06 -2.88 14.65
N ALA A 453 -36.50 -2.57 15.82
CA ALA A 453 -36.52 -1.21 16.33
C ALA A 453 -35.88 -0.30 15.28
N GLY A 454 -36.56 0.79 14.91
CA GLY A 454 -36.01 1.72 13.94
C GLY A 454 -34.70 2.35 14.43
N PRO A 455 -33.88 2.87 13.51
CA PRO A 455 -32.59 3.44 13.84
C PRO A 455 -32.72 4.59 14.84
N ARG A 456 -31.72 4.70 15.70
CA ARG A 456 -31.54 5.82 16.63
C ARG A 456 -30.20 6.50 16.35
N LEU A 457 -30.13 7.79 16.66
CA LEU A 457 -28.93 8.58 16.41
C LEU A 457 -28.02 8.58 17.64
N TYR A 458 -26.79 8.13 17.43
CA TYR A 458 -25.74 8.18 18.43
C TYR A 458 -24.51 8.88 17.88
N ASN A 459 -23.74 9.52 18.74
CA ASN A 459 -22.37 9.85 18.41
C ASN A 459 -21.61 8.53 18.29
N ALA A 460 -21.18 8.19 17.09
CA ALA A 460 -20.51 6.94 16.80
C ALA A 460 -19.08 7.18 16.32
N THR A 461 -18.20 6.28 16.70
CA THR A 461 -16.86 6.18 16.12
C THR A 461 -16.78 4.85 15.38
N MET A 462 -16.46 4.89 14.10
CA MET A 462 -16.25 3.69 13.29
C MET A 462 -14.79 3.64 12.87
N SER A 463 -14.14 2.50 13.06
CA SER A 463 -12.71 2.36 12.77
C SER A 463 -12.36 1.03 12.13
N GLY A 464 -11.38 1.05 11.22
CA GLY A 464 -10.87 -0.14 10.55
C GLY A 464 -9.91 0.22 9.43
N ARG A 465 -9.68 -0.70 8.49
CA ARG A 465 -8.82 -0.49 7.31
C ARG A 465 -9.65 -0.37 6.04
N GLY A 466 -9.15 0.35 5.04
CA GLY A 466 -9.79 0.35 3.72
C GLY A 466 -9.77 -1.05 3.08
N ILE A 467 -10.84 -1.40 2.38
CA ILE A 467 -10.93 -2.65 1.61
C ILE A 467 -10.73 -2.37 0.12
N LYS A 468 -10.23 -3.37 -0.61
CA LYS A 468 -10.00 -3.24 -2.06
C LYS A 468 -11.30 -3.07 -2.83
N THR A 469 -12.29 -3.89 -2.53
CA THR A 469 -13.60 -3.95 -3.19
C THR A 469 -14.67 -4.39 -2.21
N GLU A 470 -15.89 -3.83 -2.32
CA GLU A 470 -17.06 -4.40 -1.64
C GLU A 470 -17.36 -5.80 -2.21
N PRO A 471 -17.85 -6.77 -1.40
CA PRO A 471 -18.16 -8.10 -1.89
C PRO A 471 -19.14 -8.08 -3.06
N THR A 472 -18.85 -8.84 -4.11
CA THR A 472 -19.79 -9.06 -5.23
C THR A 472 -20.07 -10.54 -5.35
N GLY A 473 -21.35 -10.92 -5.29
CA GLY A 473 -21.78 -12.31 -5.32
C GLY A 473 -22.56 -12.63 -6.59
N ASP A 474 -22.18 -13.72 -7.26
CA ASP A 474 -22.96 -14.29 -8.35
C ASP A 474 -23.95 -15.32 -7.80
N TRP A 475 -25.17 -14.86 -7.48
CA TRP A 475 -26.25 -15.72 -6.99
C TRP A 475 -26.71 -16.77 -8.01
N ARG A 476 -26.37 -16.62 -9.29
CA ARG A 476 -26.81 -17.54 -10.37
C ARG A 476 -26.24 -18.94 -10.23
N ARG A 477 -25.13 -19.09 -9.49
CA ARG A 477 -24.50 -20.39 -9.25
C ARG A 477 -25.13 -21.16 -8.09
N GLY A 478 -26.11 -20.59 -7.40
CA GLY A 478 -26.76 -21.22 -6.25
C GLY A 478 -25.95 -21.07 -4.94
N PRO A 479 -26.40 -21.71 -3.85
CA PRO A 479 -25.73 -21.62 -2.55
C PRO A 479 -24.34 -22.30 -2.56
N GLY A 480 -23.42 -21.81 -1.72
CA GLY A 480 -22.15 -22.49 -1.41
C GLY A 480 -21.02 -22.41 -2.46
N HIS A 481 -21.10 -21.54 -3.47
CA HIS A 481 -20.03 -21.35 -4.46
C HIS A 481 -19.02 -20.28 -4.04
N ASP A 482 -17.76 -20.42 -4.49
CA ASP A 482 -16.57 -19.63 -4.09
C ASP A 482 -16.74 -18.10 -4.09
N ASN A 483 -17.64 -17.54 -4.91
CA ASN A 483 -17.89 -16.09 -4.99
C ASN A 483 -18.81 -15.54 -3.88
N GLN A 484 -19.29 -16.38 -2.94
CA GLN A 484 -20.18 -15.94 -1.86
C GLN A 484 -19.49 -15.85 -0.50
N ILE A 485 -18.27 -16.38 -0.38
CA ILE A 485 -17.51 -16.46 0.86
C ILE A 485 -17.35 -15.08 1.51
N ASP A 486 -17.01 -14.05 0.73
CA ASP A 486 -16.85 -12.68 1.22
C ASP A 486 -18.14 -12.10 1.81
N ILE A 487 -19.30 -12.43 1.22
CA ILE A 487 -20.62 -11.99 1.72
C ILE A 487 -20.93 -12.70 3.04
N LEU A 488 -20.64 -14.00 3.12
CA LEU A 488 -20.86 -14.79 4.33
C LEU A 488 -19.96 -14.32 5.48
N HIS A 489 -18.68 -14.05 5.20
CA HIS A 489 -17.76 -13.43 6.16
C HIS A 489 -18.26 -12.07 6.63
N GLN A 490 -18.70 -11.20 5.73
CA GLN A 490 -19.27 -9.90 6.10
C GLN A 490 -20.43 -10.05 7.10
N MET A 491 -21.28 -11.07 6.92
CA MET A 491 -22.41 -11.39 7.80
C MET A 491 -22.04 -12.17 9.07
N GLY A 492 -20.76 -12.51 9.27
CA GLY A 492 -20.25 -13.15 10.49
C GLY A 492 -20.14 -14.68 10.43
N VAL A 493 -20.19 -15.29 9.24
CA VAL A 493 -19.93 -16.73 9.05
C VAL A 493 -18.44 -16.95 8.85
N GLY A 494 -17.81 -17.82 9.64
CA GLY A 494 -16.43 -18.29 9.42
C GLY A 494 -15.30 -17.29 9.68
N ALA A 495 -15.59 -16.02 9.98
CA ALA A 495 -14.60 -14.99 10.31
C ALA A 495 -14.95 -14.31 11.64
N ALA A 496 -14.02 -14.36 12.60
CA ALA A 496 -14.22 -13.82 13.94
C ALA A 496 -13.80 -12.34 14.07
N ILE A 497 -12.81 -11.91 13.28
CA ILE A 497 -12.21 -10.57 13.38
C ILE A 497 -12.88 -9.64 12.35
N PHE A 498 -13.17 -8.40 12.73
CA PHE A 498 -13.81 -7.42 11.84
C PHE A 498 -13.00 -7.12 10.56
N GLU A 499 -11.66 -7.16 10.64
CA GLU A 499 -10.78 -7.00 9.49
C GLU A 499 -11.00 -8.10 8.43
N ASP A 500 -11.11 -9.37 8.84
CA ASP A 500 -11.37 -10.50 7.94
C ASP A 500 -12.77 -10.43 7.31
N ARG A 501 -13.71 -9.79 8.00
CA ARG A 501 -15.08 -9.58 7.52
C ARG A 501 -15.22 -8.39 6.58
N GLY A 502 -14.17 -7.57 6.44
CA GLY A 502 -14.19 -6.36 5.61
C GLY A 502 -15.12 -5.25 6.13
N ILE A 503 -15.50 -5.28 7.41
CA ILE A 503 -16.37 -4.27 8.04
C ILE A 503 -15.58 -3.32 8.94
N LEU A 504 -16.26 -2.34 9.55
CA LEU A 504 -15.67 -1.44 10.56
C LEU A 504 -16.09 -1.85 11.96
N ASP A 505 -15.23 -1.62 12.94
CA ASP A 505 -15.56 -1.70 14.36
C ASP A 505 -16.38 -0.45 14.74
N LEU A 506 -17.50 -0.65 15.43
CA LEU A 506 -18.41 0.42 15.85
C LEU A 506 -18.29 0.63 17.36
N VAL A 507 -17.99 1.86 17.76
CA VAL A 507 -18.06 2.31 19.14
C VAL A 507 -19.24 3.27 19.26
N ILE A 508 -20.23 2.88 20.06
CA ILE A 508 -21.44 3.65 20.31
C ILE A 508 -21.18 4.60 21.49
N GLY A 509 -21.28 5.91 21.24
CA GLY A 509 -21.14 6.96 22.24
C GLY A 509 -22.48 7.46 22.76
N SER A 510 -22.56 8.76 23.04
CA SER A 510 -23.76 9.38 23.60
C SER A 510 -24.92 9.40 22.60
N HIS A 511 -26.12 9.08 23.06
CA HIS A 511 -27.36 9.29 22.32
C HIS A 511 -27.54 10.77 21.98
N LEU A 512 -27.93 11.09 20.75
CA LEU A 512 -28.34 12.44 20.40
C LEU A 512 -29.79 12.63 20.84
N PRO A 513 -30.18 13.82 21.34
CA PRO A 513 -31.59 14.09 21.61
C PRO A 513 -32.39 13.84 20.35
N ASP A 514 -33.36 12.93 20.44
CA ASP A 514 -34.48 12.94 19.52
C ASP A 514 -35.08 14.34 19.70
N GLY A 515 -34.92 15.23 18.72
CA GLY A 515 -35.67 16.48 18.73
C GLY A 515 -37.17 16.17 18.68
N ASN A 516 -38.01 17.11 18.26
CA ASN A 516 -39.34 16.74 17.75
C ASN A 516 -39.17 15.96 16.43
N ARG A 517 -38.64 14.75 16.47
CA ARG A 517 -38.46 13.87 15.33
C ARG A 517 -39.44 12.71 15.49
N PRO A 518 -40.54 12.71 14.74
CA PRO A 518 -41.49 11.61 14.78
C PRO A 518 -40.99 10.36 14.04
N TYR A 519 -39.80 10.39 13.42
CA TYR A 519 -39.36 9.39 12.46
C TYR A 519 -38.37 8.38 13.02
N HIS A 520 -38.88 7.19 13.32
CA HIS A 520 -38.14 5.96 13.13
C HIS A 520 -38.55 5.46 11.76
N VAL A 521 -37.64 5.35 10.79
CA VAL A 521 -37.90 4.49 9.61
C VAL A 521 -37.75 3.06 10.15
N PRO A 522 -38.82 2.38 10.60
CA PRO A 522 -38.66 1.00 11.00
C PRO A 522 -38.38 0.24 9.68
N LEU A 523 -37.76 -0.94 9.71
CA LEU A 523 -38.09 -1.87 8.62
C LEU A 523 -39.53 -2.34 8.83
N GLY A 524 -40.51 -1.45 8.79
CA GLY A 524 -41.89 -1.79 9.09
C GLY A 524 -42.28 -2.98 8.22
N PRO A 525 -43.04 -3.96 8.73
CA PRO A 525 -43.51 -5.09 7.92
C PRO A 525 -44.25 -4.65 6.65
N ALA A 526 -44.83 -3.44 6.63
CA ALA A 526 -45.41 -2.80 5.44
C ALA A 526 -44.40 -2.54 4.30
N VAL A 527 -43.09 -2.44 4.58
CA VAL A 527 -42.01 -2.35 3.57
C VAL A 527 -41.56 -3.76 3.12
N LEU A 528 -41.77 -4.76 3.97
CA LEU A 528 -41.52 -6.18 3.69
C LEU A 528 -42.59 -6.78 2.76
N SER A 529 -43.82 -6.25 2.80
CA SER A 529 -44.92 -6.59 1.90
C SER A 529 -45.28 -5.40 0.99
N ALA A 530 -44.61 -5.23 -0.14
CA ALA A 530 -45.13 -4.31 -1.17
C ALA A 530 -46.27 -4.97 -1.95
N SER A 531 -47.37 -5.29 -1.29
CA SER A 531 -48.67 -5.22 -1.93
C SER A 531 -49.14 -3.76 -1.79
N GLY A 532 -48.74 -2.93 -2.76
CA GLY A 532 -49.33 -1.62 -3.00
C GLY A 532 -50.83 -1.68 -3.33
N GLU A 533 -51.43 -2.88 -3.33
CA GLU A 533 -52.85 -3.06 -3.16
C GLU A 533 -53.13 -3.28 -1.68
N VAL A 534 -53.46 -2.18 -1.00
CA VAL A 534 -54.54 -2.22 0.00
C VAL A 534 -55.81 -2.58 -0.79
N SER A 535 -55.91 -3.83 -1.27
CA SER A 535 -57.20 -4.40 -1.53
C SER A 535 -57.94 -4.37 -0.20
N SER A 536 -59.25 -4.25 -0.24
CA SER A 536 -60.15 -3.99 0.88
C SER A 536 -60.16 -5.04 2.01
N TRP A 537 -59.11 -5.86 2.13
CA TRP A 537 -58.93 -6.92 3.12
C TRP A 537 -57.66 -6.67 3.95
N PRO A 538 -57.74 -6.71 5.29
CA PRO A 538 -56.57 -6.58 6.15
C PRO A 538 -55.75 -7.88 6.09
N VAL A 539 -54.86 -8.01 5.11
CA VAL A 539 -53.90 -9.12 5.07
C VAL A 539 -52.78 -8.82 6.06
N THR A 540 -52.80 -9.47 7.21
CA THR A 540 -51.83 -9.27 8.31
C THR A 540 -50.74 -10.36 8.35
N GLN A 541 -50.84 -11.36 7.47
CA GLN A 541 -50.02 -12.57 7.46
C GLN A 541 -49.36 -12.76 6.09
N PHE A 542 -48.06 -13.04 6.08
CA PHE A 542 -47.25 -13.15 4.87
C PHE A 542 -46.30 -14.35 4.95
N SER A 543 -45.98 -14.93 3.80
CA SER A 543 -45.07 -16.07 3.69
C SER A 543 -44.01 -15.84 2.61
N TRP A 544 -42.75 -16.11 2.92
CA TRP A 544 -41.62 -16.04 2.00
C TRP A 544 -41.00 -17.41 1.78
N ALA A 545 -40.92 -17.85 0.54
CA ALA A 545 -40.30 -19.12 0.18
C ALA A 545 -38.88 -18.92 -0.38
N PHE A 546 -37.87 -19.35 0.36
CA PHE A 546 -36.46 -19.21 -0.02
C PHE A 546 -36.02 -20.32 -0.96
N ARG A 547 -36.11 -20.04 -2.26
CA ARG A 547 -35.70 -20.96 -3.32
C ARG A 547 -34.28 -20.71 -3.80
N ASP A 548 -33.62 -21.74 -4.33
CA ASP A 548 -32.50 -21.50 -5.23
C ASP A 548 -32.99 -21.25 -6.66
N SER A 549 -32.09 -20.82 -7.56
CA SER A 549 -32.45 -20.33 -8.89
C SER A 549 -33.01 -21.40 -9.85
N TRP A 550 -33.03 -22.69 -9.47
CA TRP A 550 -33.42 -23.80 -10.34
C TRP A 550 -34.62 -24.61 -9.80
N MET A 551 -35.17 -24.27 -8.62
CA MET A 551 -36.44 -24.83 -8.12
C MET A 551 -37.68 -24.23 -8.82
N THR A 552 -38.21 -24.95 -9.80
CA THR A 552 -39.57 -24.75 -10.33
C THR A 552 -40.60 -25.39 -9.40
N ALA A 553 -41.02 -24.69 -8.35
CA ALA A 553 -42.27 -25.03 -7.66
C ALA A 553 -43.42 -24.18 -8.22
N THR A 554 -44.43 -24.84 -8.75
CA THR A 554 -45.70 -24.24 -9.18
C THR A 554 -46.53 -23.96 -7.93
N ALA A 555 -46.33 -22.80 -7.30
CA ALA A 555 -47.23 -22.34 -6.25
C ALA A 555 -48.04 -21.18 -6.83
N MET A 556 -49.35 -21.38 -6.93
CA MET A 556 -50.35 -20.33 -7.14
C MET A 556 -50.89 -19.99 -5.74
N GLY A 557 -50.75 -18.76 -5.23
CA GLY A 557 -51.25 -18.37 -3.91
C GLY A 557 -50.49 -17.24 -3.22
N SER A 558 -50.69 -17.09 -1.90
CA SER A 558 -50.24 -15.97 -1.04
C SER A 558 -48.74 -15.97 -0.65
N ILE A 559 -47.95 -17.00 -1.02
CA ILE A 559 -46.49 -17.02 -0.82
C ILE A 559 -45.78 -16.08 -1.80
N GLU A 560 -44.95 -15.18 -1.26
CA GLU A 560 -44.00 -14.40 -2.05
C GLU A 560 -42.65 -15.11 -2.19
N PHE A 561 -41.97 -14.86 -3.31
CA PHE A 561 -40.63 -15.38 -3.57
C PHE A 561 -39.61 -14.25 -3.44
N PRO A 562 -38.76 -14.25 -2.39
CA PRO A 562 -37.61 -13.37 -2.33
C PRO A 562 -36.73 -13.52 -3.57
N HIS A 563 -36.10 -12.42 -3.97
CA HIS A 563 -35.15 -12.44 -5.07
C HIS A 563 -34.07 -13.51 -4.82
N PRO A 564 -33.66 -14.32 -5.82
CA PRO A 564 -32.70 -15.41 -5.62
C PRO A 564 -31.37 -15.00 -4.96
N ALA A 565 -30.98 -13.72 -5.09
CA ALA A 565 -29.81 -13.16 -4.41
C ALA A 565 -29.92 -13.15 -2.88
N HIS A 566 -31.13 -13.01 -2.32
CA HIS A 566 -31.38 -13.11 -0.88
C HIS A 566 -31.41 -14.58 -0.45
N SER A 567 -32.13 -15.39 -1.23
CA SER A 567 -32.27 -16.82 -0.95
C SER A 567 -30.96 -17.59 -1.00
N SER A 568 -30.08 -17.30 -1.96
CA SER A 568 -28.74 -17.92 -2.04
C SER A 568 -27.90 -17.64 -0.77
N VAL A 569 -27.95 -16.40 -0.24
CA VAL A 569 -27.23 -16.05 0.99
C VAL A 569 -27.86 -16.73 2.20
N PHE A 570 -29.19 -16.66 2.32
CA PHE A 570 -29.93 -17.28 3.42
C PHE A 570 -29.71 -18.79 3.50
N GLN A 571 -29.84 -19.49 2.37
CA GLN A 571 -29.55 -20.92 2.23
C GLN A 571 -28.10 -21.25 2.59
N SER A 572 -27.14 -20.46 2.13
CA SER A 572 -25.73 -20.71 2.45
C SER A 572 -25.44 -20.55 3.95
N ILE A 573 -25.99 -19.53 4.62
CA ILE A 573 -25.78 -19.32 6.05
C ILE A 573 -26.39 -20.47 6.86
N ILE A 574 -27.65 -20.82 6.61
CA ILE A 574 -28.34 -21.84 7.40
C ILE A 574 -27.75 -23.23 7.17
N GLN A 575 -27.30 -23.56 5.95
CA GLN A 575 -26.66 -24.86 5.67
C GLN A 575 -25.26 -24.96 6.26
N GLN A 576 -24.46 -23.89 6.26
CA GLN A 576 -23.09 -23.91 6.80
C GLN A 576 -23.06 -23.86 8.33
N THR A 577 -23.96 -23.09 8.95
CA THR A 577 -23.93 -22.85 10.41
C THR A 577 -24.94 -23.70 11.18
N GLY A 578 -26.03 -24.11 10.50
CA GLY A 578 -27.21 -24.67 11.14
C GLY A 578 -27.90 -23.71 12.11
N ASP A 579 -27.66 -22.39 12.00
CA ASP A 579 -28.21 -21.36 12.87
C ASP A 579 -29.24 -20.48 12.13
N PRO A 580 -30.55 -20.66 12.40
CA PRO A 580 -31.59 -19.86 11.78
C PRO A 580 -31.61 -18.41 12.28
N ALA A 581 -31.18 -18.13 13.52
CA ALA A 581 -31.15 -16.77 14.05
C ALA A 581 -30.15 -15.91 13.27
N LEU A 582 -28.98 -16.46 12.97
CA LEU A 582 -27.96 -15.80 12.16
C LEU A 582 -28.44 -15.58 10.72
N ALA A 583 -29.11 -16.58 10.11
CA ALA A 583 -29.64 -16.48 8.76
C ALA A 583 -30.70 -15.37 8.63
N VAL A 584 -31.63 -15.30 9.59
CA VAL A 584 -32.67 -14.25 9.63
C VAL A 584 -32.05 -12.88 9.94
N GLN A 585 -31.11 -12.79 10.88
CA GLN A 585 -30.38 -11.54 11.16
C GLN A 585 -29.70 -10.99 9.90
N ALA A 586 -29.00 -11.85 9.15
CA ALA A 586 -28.31 -11.46 7.92
C ALA A 586 -29.28 -10.98 6.84
N LEU A 587 -30.41 -11.67 6.67
CA LEU A 587 -31.48 -11.25 5.76
C LEU A 587 -32.01 -9.87 6.13
N MET A 588 -32.40 -9.67 7.40
CA MET A 588 -32.96 -8.39 7.86
C MET A 588 -31.96 -7.24 7.72
N THR A 589 -30.69 -7.50 7.98
CA THR A 589 -29.62 -6.51 7.78
C THR A 589 -29.48 -6.12 6.31
N ARG A 590 -29.54 -7.09 5.41
CA ARG A 590 -29.44 -6.85 3.96
C ARG A 590 -30.64 -6.07 3.43
N LEU A 591 -31.85 -6.39 3.89
CA LEU A 591 -33.07 -5.63 3.55
C LEU A 591 -32.98 -4.19 4.10
N TYR A 592 -32.43 -4.02 5.31
CA TYR A 592 -32.23 -2.69 5.89
C TYR A 592 -31.23 -1.86 5.09
N GLN A 593 -30.12 -2.46 4.68
CA GLN A 593 -29.13 -1.81 3.84
C GLN A 593 -29.77 -1.28 2.56
N MET A 594 -30.52 -2.13 1.86
CA MET A 594 -31.20 -1.70 0.62
C MET A 594 -32.09 -0.49 0.85
N GLN A 595 -32.90 -0.50 1.92
CA GLN A 595 -33.77 0.61 2.27
C GLN A 595 -32.98 1.87 2.67
N TYR A 596 -31.95 1.72 3.50
CA TYR A 596 -31.10 2.81 3.95
C TYR A 596 -30.46 3.55 2.77
N TYR A 597 -29.88 2.82 1.80
CA TYR A 597 -29.21 3.43 0.65
C TYR A 597 -30.17 3.96 -0.41
N ASP A 598 -31.42 3.46 -0.44
CA ASP A 598 -32.50 4.03 -1.26
C ASP A 598 -32.94 5.40 -0.70
N PHE A 599 -33.02 5.55 0.63
CA PHE A 599 -33.35 6.83 1.28
C PHE A 599 -32.19 7.80 1.43
N LEU A 600 -30.95 7.32 1.45
CA LEU A 600 -29.77 8.14 1.69
C LEU A 600 -29.64 9.39 0.79
N PRO A 601 -30.07 9.43 -0.50
CA PRO A 601 -30.06 10.66 -1.30
C PRO A 601 -30.98 11.76 -0.75
N ASP A 602 -32.07 11.37 -0.07
CA ASP A 602 -33.12 12.26 0.42
C ASP A 602 -32.85 12.76 1.85
N PHE A 603 -31.81 12.24 2.53
CA PHE A 603 -31.43 12.68 3.87
C PHE A 603 -30.97 14.15 3.89
N ASP A 604 -31.83 15.02 4.40
CA ASP A 604 -31.63 16.46 4.52
C ASP A 604 -31.18 16.89 5.93
N PHE A 605 -31.24 16.00 6.93
CA PHE A 605 -30.66 16.23 8.25
C PHE A 605 -29.14 16.01 8.22
N LYS A 606 -28.41 17.09 8.00
CA LYS A 606 -26.94 17.07 7.85
C LYS A 606 -26.23 17.32 9.18
N GLN A 607 -25.30 16.44 9.52
CA GLN A 607 -24.44 16.56 10.71
C GLN A 607 -22.97 16.66 10.34
N THR A 608 -22.20 17.32 11.19
CA THR A 608 -20.76 17.46 11.02
C THR A 608 -20.09 16.14 11.41
N THR A 609 -19.30 15.59 10.49
CA THR A 609 -18.60 14.32 10.67
C THR A 609 -17.14 14.49 10.30
N GLU A 610 -16.26 13.82 11.04
CA GLU A 610 -14.84 13.70 10.74
C GLU A 610 -14.58 12.34 10.11
N THR A 611 -13.90 12.32 8.97
CA THR A 611 -13.60 11.10 8.22
C THR A 611 -12.13 11.02 7.84
N ILE A 612 -11.59 9.81 7.81
CA ILE A 612 -10.26 9.52 7.27
C ILE A 612 -10.42 8.42 6.22
N TYR A 613 -9.90 8.67 5.03
CA TYR A 613 -9.92 7.73 3.92
C TYR A 613 -8.53 7.19 3.64
N SER A 614 -8.44 5.95 3.21
CA SER A 614 -7.23 5.41 2.64
C SER A 614 -7.05 5.96 1.23
N THR A 615 -5.90 6.54 0.94
CA THR A 615 -5.60 7.14 -0.37
C THR A 615 -4.38 6.50 -0.97
N GLU A 616 -4.41 6.28 -2.28
CA GLU A 616 -3.27 5.72 -3.00
C GLU A 616 -2.17 6.79 -3.09
N ARG A 617 -1.01 6.47 -2.51
CA ARG A 617 0.19 7.31 -2.52
C ARG A 617 1.42 6.47 -2.77
N ILE A 618 2.38 7.05 -3.48
CA ILE A 618 3.66 6.40 -3.77
C ILE A 618 4.59 6.62 -2.59
N THR A 619 4.92 5.54 -1.89
CA THR A 619 5.81 5.58 -0.71
C THR A 619 6.82 4.44 -0.75
N PRO A 620 7.96 4.58 -0.06
CA PRO A 620 8.94 3.51 0.03
C PRO A 620 8.37 2.33 0.83
N SER A 621 8.27 1.17 0.16
CA SER A 621 7.74 -0.08 0.72
C SER A 621 8.84 -1.08 1.11
N ARG A 622 10.04 -0.90 0.54
CA ARG A 622 11.20 -1.77 0.76
C ARG A 622 12.37 -0.93 1.27
N TRP A 623 13.32 -1.58 1.93
CA TRP A 623 14.56 -0.96 2.42
C TRP A 623 15.78 -1.35 1.58
N THR A 624 15.58 -2.17 0.56
CA THR A 624 16.65 -2.79 -0.22
C THR A 624 17.48 -1.77 -0.98
N GLY A 625 16.84 -0.88 -1.71
CA GLY A 625 17.50 0.19 -2.46
C GLY A 625 18.21 1.16 -1.52
N LEU A 626 17.57 1.54 -0.41
CA LEU A 626 18.18 2.40 0.61
C LEU A 626 19.46 1.77 1.19
N LEU A 627 19.40 0.50 1.61
CA LEU A 627 20.56 -0.21 2.15
C LEU A 627 21.71 -0.32 1.14
N ILE A 628 21.40 -0.58 -0.13
CA ILE A 628 22.41 -0.62 -1.21
C ILE A 628 23.11 0.74 -1.34
N VAL A 629 22.37 1.84 -1.30
CA VAL A 629 22.95 3.19 -1.38
C VAL A 629 23.78 3.53 -0.15
N PHE A 630 23.34 3.13 1.05
CA PHE A 630 24.14 3.28 2.28
C PHE A 630 25.48 2.53 2.17
N CYS A 631 25.46 1.27 1.73
CA CYS A 631 26.66 0.48 1.50
C CYS A 631 27.57 1.11 0.43
N LEU A 632 26.99 1.62 -0.66
CA LEU A 632 27.73 2.29 -1.71
C LEU A 632 28.44 3.56 -1.20
N VAL A 633 27.75 4.40 -0.44
CA VAL A 633 28.32 5.61 0.17
C VAL A 633 29.40 5.24 1.19
N ALA A 634 29.16 4.25 2.05
CA ALA A 634 30.15 3.80 3.03
C ALA A 634 31.43 3.27 2.36
N ALA A 635 31.29 2.46 1.31
CA ALA A 635 32.43 1.98 0.52
C ALA A 635 33.19 3.12 -0.17
N HIS A 636 32.48 4.13 -0.68
CA HIS A 636 33.10 5.30 -1.29
C HIS A 636 33.87 6.15 -0.27
N LEU A 637 33.29 6.44 0.90
CA LEU A 637 33.97 7.18 1.96
C LEU A 637 35.19 6.42 2.48
N LEU A 638 35.11 5.09 2.58
CA LEU A 638 36.24 4.24 2.93
C LEU A 638 37.35 4.32 1.86
N LEU A 639 37.00 4.31 0.56
CA LEU A 639 37.95 4.48 -0.52
C LEU A 639 38.65 5.85 -0.46
N VAL A 640 37.90 6.93 -0.25
CA VAL A 640 38.45 8.29 -0.07
C VAL A 640 39.38 8.35 1.14
N PHE A 641 39.00 7.73 2.25
CA PHE A 641 39.82 7.67 3.47
C PHE A 641 41.12 6.89 3.25
N ILE A 642 41.05 5.68 2.70
CA ILE A 642 42.21 4.84 2.41
C ILE A 642 43.17 5.56 1.45
N THR A 643 42.65 6.14 0.37
CA THR A 643 43.47 6.85 -0.62
C THR A 643 44.12 8.11 -0.04
N MET A 644 43.42 8.84 0.83
CA MET A 644 43.98 9.96 1.57
C MET A 644 45.14 9.52 2.50
N VAL A 645 44.94 8.46 3.30
CA VAL A 645 45.99 7.93 4.21
C VAL A 645 47.19 7.42 3.42
N LEU A 646 46.97 6.70 2.32
CA LEU A 646 48.03 6.23 1.43
C LEU A 646 48.77 7.40 0.79
N PHE A 647 48.07 8.44 0.36
CA PHE A 647 48.70 9.63 -0.21
C PHE A 647 49.62 10.31 0.81
N ILE A 648 49.14 10.56 2.03
CA ILE A 648 49.92 11.24 3.08
C ILE A 648 51.14 10.40 3.49
N SER A 649 51.00 9.08 3.58
CA SER A 649 52.07 8.18 4.04
C SER A 649 53.09 7.81 2.96
N ARG A 650 52.66 7.72 1.69
CA ARG A 650 53.48 7.23 0.58
C ARG A 650 54.01 8.31 -0.34
N THR A 651 53.53 9.55 -0.24
CA THR A 651 54.02 10.67 -1.07
C THR A 651 54.77 11.72 -0.26
N ARG A 652 55.92 12.14 -0.77
CA ARG A 652 56.78 13.19 -0.20
C ARG A 652 56.93 14.38 -1.13
N GLY A 653 56.83 14.15 -2.44
CA GLY A 653 57.13 15.15 -3.48
C GLY A 653 55.95 15.71 -4.26
N SER A 654 54.78 15.07 -4.17
CA SER A 654 53.57 15.45 -4.87
C SER A 654 52.73 16.44 -4.08
N ALA A 655 52.18 17.44 -4.76
CA ALA A 655 51.02 18.19 -4.26
C ALA A 655 49.87 18.13 -5.28
N LEU A 656 48.68 17.75 -4.81
CA LEU A 656 47.48 17.61 -5.62
C LEU A 656 47.01 18.99 -6.10
N GLY A 657 46.43 19.06 -7.30
CA GLY A 657 45.90 20.31 -7.86
C GLY A 657 46.94 21.35 -8.29
N ASN A 658 48.24 21.06 -8.21
CA ASN A 658 49.32 22.00 -8.56
C ASN A 658 49.86 21.76 -9.98
N ILE A 659 49.29 22.46 -10.97
CA ILE A 659 49.60 22.30 -12.41
C ILE A 659 51.07 22.63 -12.72
N TRP A 660 51.58 23.78 -12.24
CA TRP A 660 52.98 24.17 -12.48
C TRP A 660 53.99 23.20 -11.87
N GLN A 661 53.63 22.55 -10.76
CA GLN A 661 54.45 21.50 -10.18
C GLN A 661 54.45 20.24 -11.07
N ALA A 662 53.30 19.85 -11.64
CA ALA A 662 53.20 18.73 -12.57
C ALA A 662 54.01 18.96 -13.86
N VAL A 663 53.97 20.18 -14.40
CA VAL A 663 54.74 20.56 -15.60
C VAL A 663 56.24 20.61 -15.31
N SER A 664 56.66 21.28 -14.23
CA SER A 664 58.08 21.42 -13.89
C SER A 664 58.75 20.08 -13.56
N GLN A 665 58.04 19.15 -12.91
CA GLN A 665 58.55 17.81 -12.62
C GLN A 665 58.70 16.95 -13.89
N MET A 666 57.94 17.25 -14.94
CA MET A 666 58.02 16.59 -16.24
C MET A 666 59.14 17.14 -17.12
N ALA A 667 59.66 18.35 -16.85
CA ALA A 667 60.80 18.93 -17.54
C ALA A 667 62.14 18.45 -16.92
N SER A 668 62.35 17.13 -16.91
CA SER A 668 63.55 16.47 -16.35
C SER A 668 64.59 16.13 -17.43
N PRO A 669 65.87 15.88 -17.09
CA PRO A 669 66.87 15.44 -18.05
C PRO A 669 66.44 14.22 -18.89
N GLU A 670 65.71 13.27 -18.29
CA GLU A 670 65.26 12.04 -18.94
C GLU A 670 64.14 12.24 -19.97
N THR A 671 63.31 13.26 -19.76
CA THR A 671 62.14 13.60 -20.58
C THR A 671 62.38 14.79 -21.49
N ARG A 672 63.43 15.60 -21.27
CA ARG A 672 63.70 16.85 -21.99
C ARG A 672 63.89 16.64 -23.50
N GLN A 673 64.71 15.66 -23.89
CA GLN A 673 64.93 15.33 -25.31
C GLN A 673 63.62 14.88 -25.99
N ILE A 674 62.77 14.19 -25.24
CA ILE A 674 61.45 13.77 -25.71
C ILE A 674 60.57 15.00 -25.87
N LEU A 675 60.43 15.83 -24.83
CA LEU A 675 59.59 17.02 -24.80
C LEU A 675 59.94 18.01 -25.92
N GLU A 676 61.23 18.23 -26.17
CA GLU A 676 61.73 19.08 -27.26
C GLU A 676 61.42 18.49 -28.66
N SER A 677 61.23 17.16 -28.77
CA SER A 677 60.86 16.47 -30.02
C SER A 677 59.34 16.24 -30.18
N THR A 678 58.51 16.71 -29.24
CA THR A 678 57.06 16.40 -29.15
C THR A 678 56.16 17.46 -29.82
N ASP A 679 56.71 18.55 -30.35
CA ASP A 679 55.96 19.76 -30.81
C ASP A 679 54.80 19.50 -31.79
N SER A 680 54.84 18.41 -32.57
CA SER A 680 53.79 18.07 -33.54
C SER A 680 53.34 16.59 -33.53
N ARG A 681 53.75 15.81 -32.53
CA ARG A 681 53.50 14.36 -32.48
C ARG A 681 52.27 14.01 -31.65
N ARG A 682 51.51 13.01 -32.11
CA ARG A 682 50.40 12.45 -31.33
C ARG A 682 50.88 11.45 -30.27
N ASP A 683 50.08 11.17 -29.24
CA ASP A 683 50.40 10.22 -28.17
C ASP A 683 50.72 8.81 -28.68
N ASP A 684 50.05 8.35 -29.75
CA ASP A 684 50.30 7.07 -30.40
C ASP A 684 51.66 7.02 -31.13
N GLU A 685 52.04 8.12 -31.78
CA GLU A 685 53.34 8.30 -32.42
C GLU A 685 54.46 8.45 -31.38
N MET A 686 54.15 9.11 -30.26
CA MET A 686 55.08 9.27 -29.14
C MET A 686 55.43 7.91 -28.53
N LYS A 687 54.44 7.02 -28.39
CA LYS A 687 54.66 5.65 -27.92
C LYS A 687 55.57 4.83 -28.85
N ALA A 688 55.42 5.00 -30.16
CA ALA A 688 56.32 4.39 -31.14
C ALA A 688 57.74 4.98 -31.05
N CYS A 689 57.87 6.29 -30.83
CA CYS A 689 59.15 6.97 -30.67
C CYS A 689 59.89 6.54 -29.39
N VAL A 690 59.21 6.43 -28.24
CA VAL A 690 59.82 5.96 -26.99
C VAL A 690 60.34 4.53 -27.13
N LYS A 691 59.63 3.69 -27.89
CA LYS A 691 60.07 2.35 -28.24
C LYS A 691 61.28 2.35 -29.18
N ALA A 692 61.31 3.24 -30.17
CA ALA A 692 62.44 3.38 -31.10
C ALA A 692 63.72 3.88 -30.40
N VAL A 693 63.59 4.70 -29.35
CA VAL A 693 64.71 5.22 -28.54
C VAL A 693 65.13 4.22 -27.45
N GLY A 694 64.47 3.05 -27.34
CA GLY A 694 64.80 2.01 -26.36
C GLY A 694 64.50 2.37 -24.91
N LYS A 695 63.70 3.44 -24.67
CA LYS A 695 63.30 3.91 -23.34
C LYS A 695 62.00 3.28 -22.84
N ASP A 696 61.39 2.36 -23.59
CA ASP A 696 60.10 1.73 -23.28
C ASP A 696 60.15 0.66 -22.18
N ALA A 697 61.29 -0.01 -22.03
CA ALA A 697 61.52 -1.02 -20.98
C ALA A 697 61.80 -0.41 -19.60
N GLY A 698 62.06 0.89 -19.52
CA GLY A 698 62.39 1.60 -18.29
C GLY A 698 61.17 1.86 -17.38
N VAL A 699 61.39 1.81 -16.07
CA VAL A 699 60.43 2.25 -15.06
C VAL A 699 60.81 3.65 -14.63
N TYR A 700 59.95 4.64 -14.84
CA TYR A 700 60.22 6.02 -14.47
C TYR A 700 59.32 6.43 -13.31
N GLY A 701 59.89 7.08 -12.29
CA GLY A 701 59.17 7.52 -11.11
C GLY A 701 59.64 8.89 -10.65
N MET A 702 58.88 9.53 -9.75
CA MET A 702 59.28 10.79 -9.15
C MET A 702 60.19 10.54 -7.96
N SER A 703 61.39 11.11 -8.00
CA SER A 703 62.31 11.08 -6.87
C SER A 703 63.11 12.39 -6.79
N ARG A 704 63.83 12.60 -5.69
CA ARG A 704 64.66 13.80 -5.51
C ARG A 704 66.02 13.57 -6.16
N SER A 705 66.33 14.38 -7.15
CA SER A 705 67.62 14.36 -7.85
C SER A 705 68.76 14.73 -6.92
N ILE A 706 69.82 13.91 -6.94
CA ILE A 706 71.05 14.18 -6.20
C ILE A 706 71.82 15.34 -6.85
N GLU A 707 71.75 15.47 -8.18
CA GLU A 707 72.45 16.49 -8.96
C GLU A 707 71.78 17.87 -8.89
N THR A 708 70.46 17.92 -9.06
CA THR A 708 69.73 19.20 -9.13
C THR A 708 69.06 19.58 -7.81
N GLY A 709 68.98 18.64 -6.85
CA GLY A 709 68.26 18.81 -5.58
C GLY A 709 66.73 18.93 -5.71
N ARG A 710 66.20 18.91 -6.94
CA ARG A 710 64.78 19.07 -7.31
C ARG A 710 64.08 17.71 -7.36
N ILE A 711 62.75 17.71 -7.29
CA ILE A 711 61.93 16.52 -7.50
C ILE A 711 61.61 16.47 -9.00
N GLU A 712 61.97 15.39 -9.66
CA GLU A 712 61.82 15.24 -11.11
C GLU A 712 61.59 13.77 -11.49
N ILE A 713 61.14 13.52 -12.73
CA ILE A 713 60.99 12.15 -13.26
C ILE A 713 62.38 11.56 -13.52
N GLN A 714 62.68 10.40 -12.94
CA GLN A 714 63.95 9.71 -13.11
C GLN A 714 63.74 8.23 -13.42
N LEU A 715 64.71 7.63 -14.13
CA LEU A 715 64.75 6.18 -14.31
C LEU A 715 64.96 5.52 -12.94
N ARG A 716 64.05 4.62 -12.57
CA ARG A 716 64.12 3.86 -11.33
C ARG A 716 65.12 2.72 -11.54
N GLU A 717 66.29 2.83 -10.91
CA GLU A 717 67.30 1.77 -10.98
C GLU A 717 66.75 0.45 -10.43
N ARG A 718 67.00 -0.65 -11.18
CA ARG A 718 66.67 -2.00 -10.72
C ARG A 718 67.44 -2.25 -9.43
N ARG A 719 66.72 -2.51 -8.34
CA ARG A 719 67.33 -2.97 -7.10
C ARG A 719 67.89 -4.38 -7.36
N LYS A 720 69.12 -4.46 -7.85
CA LYS A 720 69.92 -5.69 -7.74
C LYS A 720 70.11 -5.90 -6.24
N GLU A 721 69.55 -6.98 -5.71
CA GLU A 721 70.05 -7.56 -4.47
C GLU A 721 71.51 -7.90 -4.71
N VAL A 722 72.40 -7.00 -4.29
CA VAL A 722 73.80 -7.34 -4.06
C VAL A 722 73.82 -8.01 -2.70
N MET A 723 73.68 -9.33 -2.74
CA MET A 723 74.06 -10.19 -1.64
C MET A 723 75.58 -10.29 -1.67
N ASP A 724 76.25 -9.38 -0.95
CA ASP A 724 77.67 -9.54 -0.63
C ASP A 724 77.79 -10.23 0.73
N SER A 725 78.23 -11.49 0.65
CA SER A 725 78.99 -12.31 1.61
C SER A 725 78.69 -12.23 3.11
#